data_AF-A0A1W9V2Q9-F1
#
_entry.id   AF-A0A1W9V2Q9-F1
#
_cell.length_a   1.000
_cell.length_b   1.000
_cell.length_c   1.000
_cell.angle_alpha   90.00
_cell.angle_beta   90.00
_cell.angle_gamma   90.00
#
_symmetry.space_group_name_H-M   'P 1'
#
loop_
_entity.id
_entity.type
_entity.pdbx_description
1 polymer ?
#
loop_
_entity_poly.entity_id
_entity_poly.type
_entity_poly.pdbx_seq_one_letter_code
_entity_poly.pdbx_strand_id
1 'polypeptide(L)'
;MTIEKRFSKFKHWPLAGMLFTFIALALIFSFSVPLDEVPDEAAHFALIRFIAEEKRPPLNNQERESLGVKGDASPIYHGLVALLSQHVDVSKLPRRHSLDVPAMFISYDAILTERGYHTEDEQFPFRGIALAWHLARLVSIPLSALTLIAIYLSVLTIFPSRRFFALAAMSFAAFTPRFTINSAVINDDNLVIPLIAFSIYLLIRLIYDDRRRRRALILLGVTMALAVITKYHAFVLLPEMTLLLLLLAWREGWGWKKFAVRWGWVMAAFTTIAGAWFVFLLGRFNRVAELGLLKGLLDPLGDPVIRDSSGLSFLSNGIYWDWVIPLFKSFWIALGGTRIFAPDAVYLLFLPGTVFALFGLAKWGIATFARTPLTLRLSVFLLAIHFFLYLGIVVLRYQTRAATGLDYGAAPHNIQGRHLYPAMISIAFFFVLGIDEFIRSARLRGKGIRAAYGAEDKRLFFALSGALIGAGLISFFVFIRPIYFPYLPLSTRRPSEISTLRLRSGQVFYRANVEFVEGLRFVGYDLSPALTQSNALPVTLYWQAKQDQHRDYLAQLCLYDAAGQAVTRYQGYPAQGLYPTRVWKEKQVIRDEVHLILPSCLPGGDYELRLSLLALQDNTASATIDLELSPAETASLGTIALPPASNSATDEARLCLSGACQSQGTLELSQLRQSLTVISKDSSFLIPSTGSGQAPQPSSFAPWLPLDAGVTYQCPDGSAVTTRNFILDRPVSPAQYRLEDTSVGVNVATRQRNFEAPVDLQFESDVIFDDSLELLGYEADLSPRYPDDPIEVITHWRALRSTDQIYYVTLHLLDNTMTMHGQLDQFLGQLYPNVLWAPGEVTQDTHTLSGNADSLPSGLYTLELNLYDKSRGDFRFLPMVSAATGQLFERPPLLGQIRIMDPARTRPPLYPLSVTLGEEIQLLGYDLADTRITPETPLSFALHWQAIKQPKSNYTVFTQLIGPDGQVWAQQDNQPQSGRYPTTAWAIQDRVVDRYELSLKEGAPSGTYRLLVGMYDLTTGQRLTAVDQNGNRLPDEAILASRSCRLPKDRRRKTADRRKTALSAVNRRRSAVKLARKSCQNAGVYVSEE
;
A
#
# COMPACT_ATOMS: atom_id res chain seq x y z
N MET A 1 -38.72 49.41 -16.11
CA MET A 1 -39.55 48.19 -16.05
C MET A 1 -39.95 47.94 -17.48
N THR A 2 -39.30 47.08 -18.28
CA THR A 2 -39.46 45.61 -18.37
C THR A 2 -38.44 45.15 -19.43
N ILE A 3 -37.64 44.10 -19.16
CA ILE A 3 -36.69 43.33 -20.03
C ILE A 3 -35.36 43.02 -19.30
N GLU A 4 -34.81 43.92 -18.48
CA GLU A 4 -33.52 43.67 -17.78
C GLU A 4 -33.58 42.64 -16.63
N LYS A 5 -34.76 42.34 -16.08
CA LYS A 5 -34.88 41.34 -15.00
C LYS A 5 -34.87 39.87 -15.49
N ARG A 6 -35.03 39.60 -16.80
CA ARG A 6 -35.02 38.22 -17.33
C ARG A 6 -33.61 37.67 -17.62
N PHE A 7 -32.59 38.52 -17.76
CA PHE A 7 -31.21 38.09 -18.02
C PHE A 7 -30.33 37.89 -16.77
N SER A 8 -30.82 38.22 -15.57
CA SER A 8 -30.02 38.01 -14.33
C SER A 8 -29.85 36.53 -13.97
N LYS A 9 -30.79 35.65 -14.38
CA LYS A 9 -30.70 34.20 -14.17
C LYS A 9 -29.63 33.50 -15.04
N PHE A 10 -29.14 34.16 -16.10
CA PHE A 10 -28.15 33.58 -17.02
C PHE A 10 -26.71 34.06 -16.80
N LYS A 11 -26.41 34.89 -15.78
CA LYS A 11 -25.05 35.46 -15.64
C LYS A 11 -23.98 34.44 -15.21
N HIS A 12 -24.40 33.35 -14.57
CA HIS A 12 -23.54 32.29 -14.02
C HIS A 12 -23.75 30.91 -14.68
N TRP A 13 -24.41 30.82 -15.83
CA TRP A 13 -24.59 29.54 -16.52
C TRP A 13 -23.29 28.75 -16.76
N PRO A 14 -22.10 29.37 -16.99
CA PRO A 14 -20.86 28.60 -17.15
C PRO A 14 -20.44 27.85 -15.87
N LEU A 15 -20.85 28.32 -14.68
CA LEU A 15 -20.62 27.60 -13.42
C LEU A 15 -21.37 26.26 -13.42
N ALA A 16 -22.64 26.26 -13.86
CA ALA A 16 -23.44 25.04 -13.94
C ALA A 16 -22.84 24.06 -14.95
N GLY A 17 -22.37 24.55 -16.10
CA GLY A 17 -21.64 23.74 -17.08
C GLY A 17 -20.38 23.10 -16.48
N MET A 18 -19.58 23.87 -15.76
CA MET A 18 -18.37 23.38 -15.09
C MET A 18 -18.64 22.31 -14.04
N LEU A 19 -19.66 22.52 -13.20
CA LEU A 19 -20.08 21.54 -12.20
C LEU A 19 -20.60 20.26 -12.87
N PHE A 20 -21.37 20.37 -13.94
CA PHE A 20 -21.83 19.22 -14.71
C PHE A 20 -20.66 18.43 -15.29
N THR A 21 -19.69 19.10 -15.93
CA THR A 21 -18.49 18.44 -16.46
C THR A 21 -17.68 17.75 -15.35
N PHE A 22 -17.48 18.42 -14.21
CA PHE A 22 -16.79 17.82 -13.06
C PHE A 22 -17.52 16.57 -12.54
N ILE A 23 -18.83 16.65 -12.35
CA ILE A 23 -19.65 15.52 -11.87
C ILE A 23 -19.59 14.36 -12.87
N ALA A 24 -19.69 14.65 -14.18
CA ALA A 24 -19.58 13.62 -15.22
C ALA A 24 -18.20 12.94 -15.19
N LEU A 25 -17.12 13.70 -15.07
CA LEU A 25 -15.76 13.14 -14.94
C LEU A 25 -15.60 12.34 -13.65
N ALA A 26 -16.08 12.85 -12.52
CA ALA A 26 -16.03 12.14 -11.24
C ALA A 26 -16.85 10.85 -11.26
N LEU A 27 -17.99 10.80 -11.96
CA LEU A 27 -18.77 9.58 -12.18
C LEU A 27 -18.02 8.57 -13.06
N ILE A 28 -17.37 9.04 -14.13
CA ILE A 28 -16.50 8.18 -14.96
C ILE A 28 -15.41 7.55 -14.08
N PHE A 29 -14.69 8.34 -13.29
CA PHE A 29 -13.69 7.81 -12.36
C PHE A 29 -14.30 6.90 -11.29
N SER A 30 -15.49 7.21 -10.78
CA SER A 30 -16.17 6.39 -9.77
C SER A 30 -16.48 4.98 -10.28
N PHE A 31 -16.77 4.84 -11.59
CA PHE A 31 -17.03 3.56 -12.26
C PHE A 31 -15.77 2.90 -12.83
N SER A 32 -14.73 3.67 -13.16
CA SER A 32 -13.53 3.14 -13.80
C SER A 32 -12.40 2.83 -12.82
N VAL A 33 -12.28 3.56 -11.72
CA VAL A 33 -11.33 3.22 -10.66
C VAL A 33 -11.94 2.06 -9.88
N PRO A 34 -11.28 0.90 -9.83
CA PRO A 34 -11.85 -0.24 -9.12
C PRO A 34 -12.00 -0.02 -7.61
N LEU A 35 -12.73 -0.90 -6.93
CA LEU A 35 -13.00 -0.75 -5.50
C LEU A 35 -11.70 -0.93 -4.68
N ASP A 36 -11.46 -0.11 -3.66
CA ASP A 36 -10.31 -0.23 -2.73
C ASP A 36 -8.90 0.03 -3.31
N GLU A 37 -8.80 0.49 -4.56
CA GLU A 37 -7.52 0.87 -5.18
C GLU A 37 -6.95 2.22 -4.69
N VAL A 38 -7.80 3.06 -4.08
CA VAL A 38 -7.39 4.33 -3.48
C VAL A 38 -7.16 4.16 -1.99
N PRO A 39 -6.09 4.74 -1.40
CA PRO A 39 -5.76 4.50 0.00
C PRO A 39 -6.88 4.83 0.97
N ASP A 40 -6.99 3.95 1.96
CA ASP A 40 -7.88 4.03 3.11
C ASP A 40 -9.36 3.77 2.79
N GLU A 41 -9.72 3.46 1.54
CA GLU A 41 -11.13 3.31 1.11
C GLU A 41 -11.85 2.17 1.85
N ALA A 42 -11.27 0.96 1.92
CA ALA A 42 -11.81 -0.14 2.72
C ALA A 42 -11.90 0.18 4.21
N ALA A 43 -10.92 0.89 4.78
CA ALA A 43 -10.94 1.26 6.19
C ALA A 43 -12.09 2.23 6.50
N HIS A 44 -12.35 3.20 5.62
CA HIS A 44 -13.53 4.06 5.71
C HIS A 44 -14.83 3.26 5.51
N PHE A 45 -14.86 2.33 4.57
CA PHE A 45 -16.04 1.50 4.32
C PHE A 45 -16.37 0.57 5.49
N ALA A 46 -15.37 0.02 6.19
CA ALA A 46 -15.55 -0.79 7.40
C ALA A 46 -16.31 -0.02 8.49
N LEU A 47 -15.93 1.24 8.75
CA LEU A 47 -16.64 2.10 9.70
C LEU A 47 -18.05 2.46 9.22
N ILE A 48 -18.24 2.73 7.92
CA ILE A 48 -19.57 2.98 7.33
C ILE A 48 -20.49 1.79 7.57
N ARG A 49 -19.98 0.57 7.32
CA ARG A 49 -20.73 -0.67 7.53
C ARG A 49 -21.09 -0.86 9.00
N PHE A 50 -20.13 -0.70 9.90
CA PHE A 50 -20.39 -0.77 11.33
C PHE A 50 -21.53 0.18 11.75
N ILE A 51 -21.50 1.44 11.31
CA ILE A 51 -22.56 2.41 11.60
C ILE A 51 -23.89 2.01 10.95
N ALA A 52 -23.86 1.46 9.73
CA ALA A 52 -25.06 1.01 9.03
C ALA A 52 -25.72 -0.20 9.71
N GLU A 53 -24.94 -1.11 10.29
CA GLU A 53 -25.40 -2.32 10.98
C GLU A 53 -25.83 -2.00 12.43
N GLU A 54 -24.95 -1.36 13.20
CA GLU A 54 -25.16 -1.08 14.63
C GLU A 54 -26.04 0.15 14.88
N LYS A 55 -26.27 0.99 13.87
CA LYS A 55 -26.98 2.28 13.97
C LYS A 55 -26.36 3.27 14.97
N ARG A 56 -25.07 3.12 15.27
CA ARG A 56 -24.30 3.94 16.20
C ARG A 56 -22.81 3.98 15.81
N PRO A 57 -22.04 4.98 16.27
CA PRO A 57 -20.58 4.90 16.21
C PRO A 57 -20.00 3.89 17.22
N PRO A 58 -18.73 3.51 17.08
CA PRO A 58 -18.00 2.74 18.09
C PRO A 58 -18.06 3.42 19.47
N LEU A 59 -18.16 2.63 20.54
CA LEU A 59 -18.34 3.09 21.92
C LEU A 59 -17.17 2.74 22.85
N ASN A 60 -16.26 1.86 22.45
CA ASN A 60 -15.09 1.42 23.24
C ASN A 60 -13.85 1.17 22.34
N ASN A 61 -12.66 1.06 22.95
CA ASN A 61 -11.40 0.89 22.22
C ASN A 61 -11.35 -0.42 21.43
N GLN A 62 -11.90 -1.52 21.96
CA GLN A 62 -11.93 -2.81 21.29
C GLN A 62 -12.70 -2.74 19.95
N GLU A 63 -13.86 -2.07 19.94
CA GLU A 63 -14.62 -1.82 18.70
C GLU A 63 -13.80 -0.99 17.71
N ARG A 64 -13.10 0.06 18.16
CA ARG A 64 -12.24 0.89 17.28
C ARG A 64 -11.09 0.08 16.68
N GLU A 65 -10.39 -0.70 17.51
CA GLU A 65 -9.26 -1.52 17.11
C GLU A 65 -9.69 -2.60 16.10
N SER A 66 -10.89 -3.18 16.28
CA SER A 66 -11.44 -4.18 15.35
C SER A 66 -11.72 -3.64 13.93
N LEU A 67 -11.90 -2.32 13.79
CA LEU A 67 -12.15 -1.65 12.50
C LEU A 67 -10.86 -1.19 11.81
N GLY A 68 -9.70 -1.36 12.45
CA GLY A 68 -8.39 -1.00 11.90
C GLY A 68 -8.08 0.50 11.90
N VAL A 69 -7.27 0.94 10.93
CA VAL A 69 -6.61 2.27 10.88
C VAL A 69 -7.57 3.47 10.89
N LYS A 70 -8.86 3.27 10.58
CA LYS A 70 -9.89 4.33 10.57
C LYS A 70 -10.99 4.13 11.60
N GLY A 71 -10.84 3.19 12.54
CA GLY A 71 -11.85 2.95 13.58
C GLY A 71 -12.04 4.12 14.56
N ASP A 72 -11.05 4.99 14.68
CA ASP A 72 -11.04 6.23 15.45
C ASP A 72 -11.62 7.44 14.71
N ALA A 73 -11.90 7.30 13.41
CA ALA A 73 -12.39 8.39 12.58
C ALA A 73 -13.77 8.88 13.03
N SER A 74 -14.03 10.15 12.76
CA SER A 74 -15.30 10.77 13.13
C SER A 74 -16.47 10.26 12.30
N PRO A 75 -17.64 10.02 12.93
CA PRO A 75 -18.77 9.40 12.25
C PRO A 75 -19.57 10.36 11.35
N ILE A 76 -19.20 11.64 11.18
CA ILE A 76 -20.04 12.57 10.39
C ILE A 76 -20.13 12.13 8.91
N TYR A 77 -18.99 12.00 8.23
CA TYR A 77 -18.96 11.53 6.84
C TYR A 77 -19.48 10.10 6.74
N HIS A 78 -18.98 9.21 7.60
CA HIS A 78 -19.32 7.79 7.59
C HIS A 78 -20.81 7.54 7.87
N GLY A 79 -21.41 8.30 8.78
CA GLY A 79 -22.84 8.22 9.11
C GLY A 79 -23.72 8.75 7.98
N LEU A 80 -23.33 9.84 7.30
CA LEU A 80 -24.05 10.33 6.11
C LEU A 80 -24.10 9.26 5.03
N VAL A 81 -22.98 8.57 4.79
CA VAL A 81 -22.90 7.48 3.82
C VAL A 81 -23.71 6.27 4.28
N ALA A 82 -23.59 5.88 5.55
CA ALA A 82 -24.29 4.74 6.15
C ALA A 82 -25.82 4.87 6.01
N LEU A 83 -26.37 6.08 6.11
CA LEU A 83 -27.81 6.32 5.94
C LEU A 83 -28.33 5.91 4.55
N LEU A 84 -27.49 5.98 3.52
CA LEU A 84 -27.86 5.56 2.16
C LEU A 84 -27.55 4.08 1.93
N SER A 85 -26.40 3.58 2.39
CA SER A 85 -25.97 2.21 2.16
C SER A 85 -26.70 1.17 3.02
N GLN A 86 -27.32 1.56 4.15
CA GLN A 86 -28.05 0.65 5.06
C GLN A 86 -29.21 -0.14 4.43
N HIS A 87 -29.66 0.25 3.24
CA HIS A 87 -30.76 -0.41 2.52
C HIS A 87 -30.26 -1.49 1.52
N VAL A 88 -28.94 -1.66 1.41
CA VAL A 88 -28.33 -2.64 0.52
C VAL A 88 -27.85 -3.82 1.36
N ASP A 89 -28.17 -5.04 0.91
CA ASP A 89 -27.65 -6.26 1.54
C ASP A 89 -26.14 -6.37 1.33
N VAL A 90 -25.39 -6.11 2.40
CA VAL A 90 -23.93 -6.21 2.49
C VAL A 90 -23.49 -7.43 3.29
N SER A 91 -24.40 -8.35 3.63
CA SER A 91 -24.11 -9.56 4.41
C SER A 91 -23.02 -10.43 3.76
N LYS A 92 -22.95 -10.40 2.43
CA LYS A 92 -21.78 -10.81 1.66
C LYS A 92 -20.86 -9.61 1.51
N LEU A 93 -19.97 -9.45 2.47
CA LEU A 93 -18.73 -8.70 2.25
C LEU A 93 -18.21 -9.08 0.85
N PRO A 94 -17.63 -8.15 0.06
CA PRO A 94 -16.42 -8.49 -0.60
C PRO A 94 -15.60 -8.73 0.65
N ARG A 95 -15.47 -10.01 1.03
CA ARG A 95 -14.17 -10.36 1.54
C ARG A 95 -13.32 -9.70 0.49
N ARG A 96 -12.49 -8.75 0.90
CA ARG A 96 -11.18 -8.54 0.27
C ARG A 96 -10.93 -9.89 -0.38
N HIS A 97 -10.95 -10.04 -1.71
CA HIS A 97 -10.61 -11.34 -2.29
C HIS A 97 -9.24 -11.59 -1.68
N SER A 98 -9.20 -12.36 -0.59
CA SER A 98 -8.49 -11.85 0.59
C SER A 98 -7.03 -11.88 0.28
N LEU A 99 -6.28 -11.07 1.01
CA LEU A 99 -4.87 -11.38 1.21
C LEU A 99 -4.68 -12.83 1.77
N ASP A 100 -5.76 -13.58 2.07
CA ASP A 100 -5.82 -15.00 2.41
C ASP A 100 -6.24 -15.94 1.25
N VAL A 101 -6.52 -15.47 0.03
CA VAL A 101 -6.55 -16.31 -1.17
C VAL A 101 -5.59 -15.72 -2.20
N PRO A 102 -4.29 -15.96 -2.00
CA PRO A 102 -3.24 -15.38 -2.83
C PRO A 102 -3.38 -15.78 -4.30
N ALA A 103 -3.95 -16.96 -4.60
CA ALA A 103 -4.04 -17.54 -5.94
C ALA A 103 -4.71 -16.66 -7.02
N MET A 104 -5.30 -15.53 -6.64
CA MET A 104 -5.83 -14.54 -7.58
C MET A 104 -4.77 -13.53 -8.06
N PHE A 105 -3.52 -13.53 -7.54
CA PHE A 105 -2.38 -12.64 -7.89
C PHE A 105 -1.84 -12.65 -9.35
N ILE A 106 -2.66 -12.95 -10.36
CA ILE A 106 -2.25 -12.93 -11.77
C ILE A 106 -2.42 -11.55 -12.37
N SER A 107 -1.44 -10.67 -12.16
CA SER A 107 -1.36 -9.43 -12.93
C SER A 107 -1.03 -9.72 -14.40
N TYR A 108 -1.36 -8.76 -15.27
CA TYR A 108 -0.62 -8.60 -16.52
C TYR A 108 0.86 -8.45 -16.16
N ASP A 109 1.70 -9.18 -16.86
CA ASP A 109 3.15 -9.20 -16.68
C ASP A 109 3.81 -7.80 -16.75
N ALA A 110 3.09 -6.81 -17.27
CA ALA A 110 3.48 -5.41 -17.41
C ALA A 110 2.80 -4.41 -16.43
N ILE A 111 1.90 -4.86 -15.53
CA ILE A 111 1.13 -3.94 -14.66
C ILE A 111 1.34 -4.29 -13.19
N LEU A 112 1.79 -3.30 -12.43
CA LEU A 112 1.88 -3.35 -10.98
C LEU A 112 0.49 -2.98 -10.44
N THR A 113 -0.32 -3.93 -9.95
CA THR A 113 -1.51 -3.62 -9.13
C THR A 113 -1.28 -4.10 -7.71
N GLU A 114 -1.76 -3.33 -6.74
CA GLU A 114 -1.15 -3.32 -5.42
C GLU A 114 -2.03 -3.87 -4.30
N ARG A 115 -3.34 -4.08 -4.51
CA ARG A 115 -4.21 -4.45 -3.37
C ARG A 115 -5.32 -5.46 -3.62
N GLY A 116 -5.69 -5.78 -4.86
CA GLY A 116 -6.65 -6.85 -5.11
C GLY A 116 -6.96 -7.06 -6.58
N TYR A 117 -7.64 -8.17 -6.87
CA TYR A 117 -8.19 -8.45 -8.20
C TYR A 117 -9.60 -7.94 -8.29
N HIS A 118 -9.90 -7.32 -9.42
CA HIS A 118 -11.23 -6.87 -9.74
C HIS A 118 -11.90 -7.89 -10.65
N THR A 119 -13.09 -8.31 -10.25
CA THR A 119 -13.87 -9.33 -10.95
C THR A 119 -15.05 -8.69 -11.66
N GLU A 120 -15.70 -9.41 -12.59
CA GLU A 120 -16.85 -8.88 -13.34
C GLU A 120 -18.03 -8.48 -12.42
N ASP A 121 -18.04 -8.91 -11.17
CA ASP A 121 -19.05 -8.51 -10.19
C ASP A 121 -19.01 -7.02 -9.84
N GLU A 122 -17.85 -6.38 -9.98
CA GLU A 122 -17.68 -4.93 -9.82
C GLU A 122 -18.23 -4.14 -11.02
N GLN A 123 -18.58 -4.79 -12.14
CA GLN A 123 -19.10 -4.12 -13.31
C GLN A 123 -20.61 -3.86 -13.22
N PHE A 124 -21.02 -2.75 -13.84
CA PHE A 124 -22.43 -2.37 -13.96
C PHE A 124 -23.24 -3.46 -14.71
N PRO A 125 -24.46 -3.82 -14.26
CA PRO A 125 -25.21 -3.25 -13.13
C PRO A 125 -24.72 -3.76 -11.77
N PHE A 126 -24.41 -2.83 -10.86
CA PHE A 126 -23.87 -3.13 -9.54
C PHE A 126 -24.90 -3.84 -8.65
N ARG A 127 -24.46 -4.81 -7.83
CA ARG A 127 -25.27 -5.53 -6.84
C ARG A 127 -24.50 -5.74 -5.54
N GLY A 128 -25.22 -6.09 -4.49
CA GLY A 128 -24.65 -6.38 -3.17
C GLY A 128 -23.69 -5.29 -2.72
N ILE A 129 -22.47 -5.68 -2.39
CA ILE A 129 -21.48 -4.72 -1.92
C ILE A 129 -20.95 -3.74 -2.98
N ALA A 130 -20.80 -4.15 -4.24
CA ALA A 130 -20.35 -3.23 -5.29
C ALA A 130 -21.34 -2.06 -5.40
N LEU A 131 -22.64 -2.35 -5.29
CA LEU A 131 -23.68 -1.32 -5.22
C LEU A 131 -23.53 -0.43 -3.98
N ALA A 132 -23.35 -1.02 -2.80
CA ALA A 132 -23.15 -0.25 -1.56
C ALA A 132 -21.92 0.67 -1.64
N TRP A 133 -20.84 0.21 -2.27
CA TRP A 133 -19.61 0.97 -2.46
C TRP A 133 -19.79 2.11 -3.45
N HIS A 134 -20.41 1.88 -4.61
CA HIS A 134 -20.70 2.95 -5.57
C HIS A 134 -21.71 3.96 -5.03
N LEU A 135 -22.70 3.54 -4.22
CA LEU A 135 -23.58 4.46 -3.49
C LEU A 135 -22.80 5.32 -2.49
N ALA A 136 -21.80 4.74 -1.80
CA ALA A 136 -20.93 5.49 -0.92
C ALA A 136 -20.08 6.53 -1.68
N ARG A 137 -19.50 6.14 -2.82
CA ARG A 137 -18.78 7.05 -3.72
C ARG A 137 -19.67 8.16 -4.27
N LEU A 138 -20.94 7.87 -4.55
CA LEU A 138 -21.92 8.85 -5.06
C LEU A 138 -22.15 10.00 -4.07
N VAL A 139 -22.03 9.77 -2.75
CA VAL A 139 -22.12 10.83 -1.73
C VAL A 139 -20.93 11.78 -1.78
N SER A 140 -19.73 11.27 -2.09
CA SER A 140 -18.50 12.05 -2.13
C SER A 140 -18.52 13.14 -3.20
N ILE A 141 -19.04 12.83 -4.39
CA ILE A 141 -19.02 13.72 -5.56
C ILE A 141 -19.69 15.09 -5.30
N PRO A 142 -20.94 15.18 -4.82
CA PRO A 142 -21.58 16.47 -4.53
C PRO A 142 -20.89 17.22 -3.39
N LEU A 143 -20.31 16.52 -2.41
CA LEU A 143 -19.55 17.18 -1.34
C LEU A 143 -18.29 17.85 -1.90
N SER A 144 -17.55 17.19 -2.78
CA SER A 144 -16.37 17.79 -3.43
C SER A 144 -16.72 18.91 -4.41
N ALA A 145 -17.90 18.88 -5.03
CA ALA A 145 -18.41 20.00 -5.83
C ALA A 145 -18.60 21.29 -4.99
N LEU A 146 -18.90 21.17 -3.70
CA LEU A 146 -18.97 22.31 -2.78
C LEU A 146 -17.61 23.02 -2.64
N THR A 147 -16.49 22.30 -2.69
CA THR A 147 -15.14 22.90 -2.71
C THR A 147 -14.98 23.81 -3.91
N LEU A 148 -15.39 23.37 -5.10
CA LEU A 148 -15.29 24.15 -6.34
C LEU A 148 -16.13 25.43 -6.27
N ILE A 149 -17.32 25.34 -5.67
CA ILE A 149 -18.18 26.49 -5.42
C ILE A 149 -17.49 27.48 -4.46
N ALA A 150 -16.88 27.00 -3.37
CA ALA A 150 -16.16 27.85 -2.43
C ALA A 150 -14.97 28.58 -3.09
N ILE A 151 -14.22 27.89 -3.97
CA ILE A 151 -13.13 28.50 -4.75
C ILE A 151 -13.69 29.60 -5.65
N TYR A 152 -14.72 29.29 -6.45
CA TYR A 152 -15.35 30.25 -7.35
C TYR A 152 -15.85 31.50 -6.60
N LEU A 153 -16.57 31.31 -5.49
CA LEU A 153 -17.12 32.40 -4.68
C LEU A 153 -16.03 33.24 -4.01
N SER A 154 -14.94 32.62 -3.56
CA SER A 154 -13.79 33.32 -2.96
C SER A 154 -13.11 34.23 -3.97
N VAL A 155 -12.79 33.69 -5.15
CA VAL A 155 -12.14 34.46 -6.21
C VAL A 155 -13.06 35.57 -6.74
N LEU A 156 -14.36 35.31 -6.86
CA LEU A 156 -15.34 36.33 -7.26
C LEU A 156 -15.51 37.42 -6.19
N THR A 157 -15.33 37.10 -4.90
CA THR A 157 -15.33 38.11 -3.84
C THR A 157 -14.10 39.00 -3.92
N ILE A 158 -12.93 38.43 -4.23
CA ILE A 158 -11.67 39.16 -4.43
C ILE A 158 -11.72 40.01 -5.71
N PHE A 159 -12.24 39.45 -6.80
CA PHE A 159 -12.34 40.08 -8.12
C PHE A 159 -13.78 40.04 -8.69
N PRO A 160 -14.71 40.90 -8.22
CA PRO A 160 -16.13 40.87 -8.62
C PRO A 160 -16.41 40.98 -10.12
N SER A 161 -15.52 41.67 -10.85
CA SER A 161 -15.65 41.89 -12.30
C SER A 161 -14.99 40.81 -13.16
N ARG A 162 -14.17 39.92 -12.58
CA ARG A 162 -13.37 38.91 -13.31
C ARG A 162 -13.96 37.51 -13.19
N ARG A 163 -15.20 37.34 -13.66
CA ARG A 163 -15.93 36.05 -13.55
C ARG A 163 -15.21 34.87 -14.19
N PHE A 164 -14.55 35.09 -15.34
CA PHE A 164 -13.83 34.01 -16.05
C PHE A 164 -12.51 33.67 -15.36
N PHE A 165 -11.88 34.62 -14.67
CA PHE A 165 -10.74 34.33 -13.79
C PHE A 165 -11.16 33.44 -12.61
N ALA A 166 -12.33 33.72 -12.00
CA ALA A 166 -12.89 32.84 -10.97
C ALA A 166 -13.23 31.43 -11.49
N LEU A 167 -13.76 31.33 -12.71
CA LEU A 167 -13.98 30.03 -13.37
C LEU A 167 -12.67 29.32 -13.70
N ALA A 168 -11.60 30.04 -14.04
CA ALA A 168 -10.27 29.45 -14.27
C ALA A 168 -9.66 28.86 -12.99
N ALA A 169 -9.79 29.56 -11.86
CA ALA A 169 -9.35 29.02 -10.56
C ALA A 169 -10.16 27.78 -10.17
N MET A 170 -11.48 27.82 -10.36
CA MET A 170 -12.32 26.64 -10.17
C MET A 170 -11.93 25.48 -11.11
N SER A 171 -11.65 25.77 -12.39
CA SER A 171 -11.29 24.74 -13.38
C SER A 171 -9.96 24.07 -13.06
N PHE A 172 -8.99 24.80 -12.50
CA PHE A 172 -7.74 24.23 -12.03
C PHE A 172 -7.99 23.08 -11.06
N ALA A 173 -8.77 23.33 -10.01
CA ALA A 173 -9.12 22.30 -9.03
C ALA A 173 -9.99 21.20 -9.66
N ALA A 174 -11.03 21.58 -10.41
CA ALA A 174 -12.01 20.66 -10.97
C ALA A 174 -11.42 19.65 -11.95
N PHE A 175 -10.36 20.01 -12.67
CA PHE A 175 -9.77 19.16 -13.71
C PHE A 175 -8.34 18.72 -13.41
N THR A 176 -7.89 18.89 -12.16
CA THR A 176 -6.71 18.18 -11.67
C THR A 176 -7.06 16.69 -11.53
N PRO A 177 -6.39 15.75 -12.23
CA PRO A 177 -6.81 14.34 -12.28
C PRO A 177 -6.91 13.72 -10.89
N ARG A 178 -5.88 13.88 -10.05
CA ARG A 178 -5.87 13.33 -8.70
C ARG A 178 -6.95 13.91 -7.78
N PHE A 179 -7.33 15.18 -7.92
CA PHE A 179 -8.42 15.79 -7.15
C PHE A 179 -9.78 15.20 -7.57
N THR A 180 -9.97 15.02 -8.88
CA THR A 180 -11.20 14.41 -9.44
C THR A 180 -11.35 12.97 -8.98
N ILE A 181 -10.27 12.17 -9.02
CA ILE A 181 -10.24 10.80 -8.49
C ILE A 181 -10.53 10.80 -6.99
N ASN A 182 -9.90 11.69 -6.21
CA ASN A 182 -10.15 11.77 -4.76
C ASN A 182 -11.62 12.04 -4.42
N SER A 183 -12.29 12.81 -5.28
CA SER A 183 -13.70 13.18 -5.18
C SER A 183 -14.66 12.03 -5.56
N ALA A 184 -14.15 11.00 -6.25
CA ALA A 184 -14.91 9.87 -6.77
C ALA A 184 -14.80 8.61 -5.90
N VAL A 185 -14.10 8.67 -4.77
CA VAL A 185 -13.84 7.54 -3.85
C VAL A 185 -14.36 7.79 -2.43
N ILE A 186 -14.32 6.78 -1.58
CA ILE A 186 -14.76 6.85 -0.17
C ILE A 186 -13.62 7.37 0.71
N ASN A 187 -13.75 8.62 1.18
CA ASN A 187 -12.87 9.19 2.18
C ASN A 187 -13.54 10.40 2.84
N ASP A 188 -13.13 10.70 4.06
CA ASP A 188 -13.53 11.87 4.84
C ASP A 188 -12.91 13.19 4.35
N ASP A 189 -11.91 13.15 3.44
CA ASP A 189 -11.39 14.36 2.79
C ASP A 189 -12.49 15.07 1.97
N ASN A 190 -13.39 14.29 1.37
CA ASN A 190 -14.52 14.80 0.59
C ASN A 190 -15.47 15.68 1.41
N LEU A 191 -15.51 15.52 2.74
CA LEU A 191 -16.27 16.38 3.63
C LEU A 191 -15.41 17.48 4.25
N VAL A 192 -14.17 17.19 4.67
CA VAL A 192 -13.35 18.20 5.37
C VAL A 192 -12.90 19.33 4.44
N ILE A 193 -12.50 19.02 3.20
CA ILE A 193 -11.98 20.00 2.24
C ILE A 193 -13.03 21.09 1.93
N PRO A 194 -14.29 20.76 1.58
CA PRO A 194 -15.28 21.82 1.35
C PRO A 194 -15.56 22.64 2.61
N LEU A 195 -15.57 22.03 3.80
CA LEU A 195 -15.75 22.78 5.06
C LEU A 195 -14.61 23.77 5.33
N ILE A 196 -13.37 23.37 5.03
CA ILE A 196 -12.19 24.23 5.08
C ILE A 196 -12.30 25.36 4.04
N ALA A 197 -12.60 25.01 2.79
CA ALA A 197 -12.72 25.98 1.70
C ALA A 197 -13.85 27.02 1.97
N PHE A 198 -14.98 26.59 2.53
CA PHE A 198 -16.05 27.50 2.96
C PHE A 198 -15.64 28.38 4.15
N SER A 199 -14.85 27.86 5.08
CA SER A 199 -14.30 28.67 6.18
C SER A 199 -13.38 29.76 5.65
N ILE A 200 -12.50 29.44 4.69
CA ILE A 200 -11.65 30.44 4.01
C ILE A 200 -12.48 31.44 3.19
N TYR A 201 -13.51 30.97 2.46
CA TYR A 201 -14.45 31.86 1.78
C TYR A 201 -15.10 32.86 2.74
N LEU A 202 -15.56 32.41 3.91
CA LEU A 202 -16.18 33.27 4.91
C LEU A 202 -15.17 34.26 5.50
N LEU A 203 -13.93 33.84 5.74
CA LEU A 203 -12.84 34.74 6.15
C LEU A 203 -12.55 35.82 5.10
N ILE A 204 -12.46 35.43 3.82
CA ILE A 204 -12.32 36.39 2.70
C ILE A 204 -13.51 37.34 2.67
N ARG A 205 -14.73 36.84 2.83
CA ARG A 205 -15.94 37.67 2.84
C ARG A 205 -15.92 38.72 3.95
N LEU A 206 -15.35 38.41 5.13
CA LEU A 206 -15.20 39.38 6.22
C LEU A 206 -14.25 40.55 5.87
N ILE A 207 -13.34 40.37 4.91
CA ILE A 207 -12.43 41.43 4.43
C ILE A 207 -13.17 42.46 3.56
N TYR A 208 -14.22 42.04 2.83
CA TYR A 208 -14.90 42.84 1.81
C TYR A 208 -16.32 43.32 2.19
N ASP A 209 -17.05 42.62 3.07
CA ASP A 209 -18.43 42.97 3.44
C ASP A 209 -18.59 43.23 4.96
N ASP A 210 -18.98 44.46 5.32
CA ASP A 210 -19.17 44.92 6.70
C ASP A 210 -20.63 44.70 7.21
N ARG A 211 -21.63 44.63 6.31
CA ARG A 211 -23.04 44.85 6.71
C ARG A 211 -23.78 43.61 7.25
N ARG A 212 -23.22 42.38 7.18
CA ARG A 212 -23.87 41.14 7.67
C ARG A 212 -22.97 40.26 8.57
N ARG A 213 -22.18 40.89 9.45
CA ARG A 213 -21.09 40.25 10.21
C ARG A 213 -21.50 39.11 11.15
N ARG A 214 -22.62 39.17 11.89
CA ARG A 214 -22.93 38.13 12.91
C ARG A 214 -23.21 36.76 12.30
N ARG A 215 -24.02 36.69 11.23
CA ARG A 215 -24.34 35.40 10.57
C ARG A 215 -23.11 34.76 9.94
N ALA A 216 -22.24 35.56 9.31
CA ALA A 216 -20.99 35.06 8.73
C ALA A 216 -20.03 34.53 9.81
N LEU A 217 -19.91 35.22 10.96
CA LEU A 217 -19.10 34.76 12.10
C LEU A 217 -19.64 33.47 12.73
N ILE A 218 -20.96 33.36 12.92
CA ILE A 218 -21.57 32.13 13.42
C ILE A 218 -21.36 30.99 12.43
N LEU A 219 -21.63 31.21 11.13
CA LEU A 219 -21.44 30.19 10.10
C LEU A 219 -19.97 29.76 9.99
N LEU A 220 -19.03 30.69 10.14
CA LEU A 220 -17.60 30.39 10.20
C LEU A 220 -17.27 29.48 11.39
N GLY A 221 -17.82 29.75 12.58
CA GLY A 221 -17.66 28.86 13.74
C GLY A 221 -18.26 27.47 13.51
N VAL A 222 -19.41 27.39 12.85
CA VAL A 222 -20.07 26.13 12.46
C VAL A 222 -19.20 25.34 11.47
N THR A 223 -18.75 25.95 10.38
CA THR A 223 -17.95 25.26 9.34
C THR A 223 -16.61 24.81 9.90
N MET A 224 -15.95 25.64 10.73
CA MET A 224 -14.71 25.28 11.41
C MET A 224 -14.91 24.12 12.39
N ALA A 225 -16.00 24.10 13.16
CA ALA A 225 -16.28 22.99 14.07
C ALA A 225 -16.53 21.68 13.33
N LEU A 226 -17.35 21.70 12.28
CA LEU A 226 -17.58 20.52 11.46
C LEU A 226 -16.29 20.04 10.78
N ALA A 227 -15.43 20.96 10.32
CA ALA A 227 -14.13 20.61 9.74
C ALA A 227 -13.24 19.89 10.78
N VAL A 228 -13.12 20.45 11.99
CA VAL A 228 -12.33 19.88 13.08
C VAL A 228 -12.86 18.54 13.54
N ILE A 229 -14.18 18.38 13.65
CA ILE A 229 -14.78 17.10 14.00
C ILE A 229 -14.50 16.07 12.90
N THR A 230 -14.50 16.47 11.62
CA THR A 230 -14.23 15.55 10.51
C THR A 230 -12.76 15.15 10.47
N LYS A 231 -11.83 16.12 10.53
CA LYS A 231 -10.39 15.87 10.73
C LYS A 231 -9.75 16.91 11.62
N TYR A 232 -8.97 16.42 12.59
CA TYR A 232 -8.37 17.27 13.62
C TYR A 232 -7.31 18.23 13.10
N HIS A 233 -6.63 17.94 11.99
CA HIS A 233 -5.68 18.90 11.40
C HIS A 233 -6.34 20.23 10.98
N ALA A 234 -7.68 20.29 10.84
CA ALA A 234 -8.42 21.52 10.60
C ALA A 234 -8.39 22.50 11.80
N PHE A 235 -7.84 22.11 12.96
CA PHE A 235 -7.61 23.02 14.09
C PHE A 235 -6.76 24.25 13.70
N VAL A 236 -5.97 24.12 12.65
CA VAL A 236 -5.15 25.20 12.08
C VAL A 236 -5.97 26.42 11.62
N LEU A 237 -7.28 26.24 11.39
CA LEU A 237 -8.20 27.35 11.09
C LEU A 237 -8.40 28.32 12.27
N LEU A 238 -8.25 27.88 13.52
CA LEU A 238 -8.41 28.73 14.71
C LEU A 238 -7.35 29.85 14.80
N PRO A 239 -6.03 29.55 14.73
CA PRO A 239 -5.02 30.60 14.70
C PRO A 239 -5.13 31.46 13.43
N GLU A 240 -5.45 30.87 12.28
CA GLU A 240 -5.66 31.61 11.02
C GLU A 240 -6.81 32.63 11.13
N MET A 241 -7.97 32.19 11.64
CA MET A 241 -9.14 33.05 11.91
C MET A 241 -8.82 34.15 12.93
N THR A 242 -8.13 33.80 14.01
CA THR A 242 -7.77 34.75 15.07
C THR A 242 -6.82 35.82 14.57
N LEU A 243 -5.80 35.43 13.80
CA LEU A 243 -4.85 36.35 13.18
C LEU A 243 -5.56 37.32 12.22
N LEU A 244 -6.47 36.83 11.38
CA LEU A 244 -7.24 37.70 10.50
C LEU A 244 -8.10 38.70 11.27
N LEU A 245 -8.80 38.26 12.32
CA LEU A 245 -9.61 39.16 13.16
C LEU A 245 -8.75 40.22 13.87
N LEU A 246 -7.54 39.89 14.29
CA LEU A 246 -6.58 40.84 14.86
C LEU A 246 -6.12 41.86 13.81
N LEU A 247 -5.80 41.42 12.59
CA LEU A 247 -5.40 42.31 11.49
C LEU A 247 -6.55 43.24 11.06
N LEU A 248 -7.79 42.73 11.04
CA LEU A 248 -8.98 43.55 10.79
C LEU A 248 -9.26 44.51 11.95
N ALA A 249 -9.06 44.08 13.20
CA ALA A 249 -9.17 44.95 14.37
C ALA A 249 -8.17 46.10 14.31
N TRP A 250 -6.92 45.82 13.95
CA TRP A 250 -5.89 46.83 13.76
C TRP A 250 -6.23 47.78 12.60
N ARG A 251 -6.60 47.25 11.43
CA ARG A 251 -6.94 48.02 10.23
C ARG A 251 -8.16 48.93 10.42
N GLU A 252 -9.21 48.44 11.07
CA GLU A 252 -10.48 49.16 11.26
C GLU A 252 -10.58 49.85 12.64
N GLY A 253 -9.51 49.85 13.44
CA GLY A 253 -9.49 50.49 14.76
C GLY A 253 -10.49 49.90 15.76
N TRP A 254 -10.70 48.57 15.76
CA TRP A 254 -11.56 47.94 16.75
C TRP A 254 -10.89 47.94 18.13
N GLY A 255 -11.58 48.46 19.15
CA GLY A 255 -11.19 48.24 20.55
C GLY A 255 -11.35 46.78 20.99
N TRP A 256 -10.65 46.39 22.07
CA TRP A 256 -10.64 45.01 22.60
C TRP A 256 -12.03 44.39 22.79
N LYS A 257 -13.01 45.17 23.26
CA LYS A 257 -14.39 44.71 23.43
C LYS A 257 -15.03 44.25 22.10
N LYS A 258 -14.82 45.00 21.02
CA LYS A 258 -15.41 44.68 19.70
C LYS A 258 -14.74 43.47 19.08
N PHE A 259 -13.42 43.33 19.24
CA PHE A 259 -12.70 42.10 18.88
C PHE A 259 -13.24 40.90 19.66
N ALA A 260 -13.30 40.99 21.00
CA ALA A 260 -13.74 39.91 21.87
C ALA A 260 -15.17 39.44 21.57
N VAL A 261 -16.10 40.35 21.26
CA VAL A 261 -17.47 39.98 20.86
C VAL A 261 -17.48 39.22 19.53
N ARG A 262 -16.67 39.65 18.54
CA ARG A 262 -16.65 39.00 17.22
C ARG A 262 -16.00 37.64 17.25
N TRP A 263 -14.84 37.55 17.90
CA TRP A 263 -14.17 36.29 18.19
C TRP A 263 -15.08 35.37 19.01
N GLY A 264 -15.75 35.92 20.02
CA GLY A 264 -16.70 35.21 20.87
C GLY A 264 -17.88 34.59 20.11
N TRP A 265 -18.42 35.24 19.07
CA TRP A 265 -19.47 34.64 18.23
C TRP A 265 -18.98 33.40 17.48
N VAL A 266 -17.77 33.46 16.92
CA VAL A 266 -17.14 32.32 16.22
C VAL A 266 -16.90 31.18 17.22
N MET A 267 -16.27 31.49 18.35
CA MET A 267 -15.90 30.49 19.35
C MET A 267 -17.10 29.89 20.08
N ALA A 268 -18.17 30.65 20.31
CA ALA A 268 -19.40 30.12 20.89
C ALA A 268 -20.04 29.09 19.95
N ALA A 269 -20.16 29.41 18.67
CA ALA A 269 -20.67 28.46 17.67
C ALA A 269 -19.74 27.24 17.54
N PHE A 270 -18.43 27.46 17.48
CA PHE A 270 -17.43 26.40 17.38
C PHE A 270 -17.51 25.43 18.57
N THR A 271 -17.46 25.96 19.79
CA THR A 271 -17.42 25.17 21.03
C THR A 271 -18.74 24.44 21.26
N THR A 272 -19.87 25.04 20.89
CA THR A 272 -21.18 24.38 21.03
C THR A 272 -21.27 23.11 20.17
N ILE A 273 -20.69 23.13 18.97
CA ILE A 273 -20.76 22.01 18.02
C ILE A 273 -19.63 21.01 18.28
N ALA A 274 -18.38 21.46 18.32
CA ALA A 274 -17.22 20.61 18.52
C ALA A 274 -17.10 20.07 19.96
N GLY A 275 -17.53 20.85 20.95
CA GLY A 275 -17.39 20.51 22.36
C GLY A 275 -18.09 19.19 22.72
N ALA A 276 -19.31 18.96 22.21
CA ALA A 276 -20.03 17.71 22.46
C ALA A 276 -19.26 16.47 21.95
N TRP A 277 -18.65 16.58 20.77
CA TRP A 277 -17.82 15.52 20.21
C TRP A 277 -16.57 15.25 21.06
N PHE A 278 -15.84 16.28 21.48
CA PHE A 278 -14.67 16.11 22.33
C PHE A 278 -15.01 15.59 23.72
N VAL A 279 -16.16 15.99 24.29
CA VAL A 279 -16.65 15.43 25.55
C VAL A 279 -16.96 13.94 25.40
N PHE A 280 -17.62 13.53 24.31
CA PHE A 280 -17.85 12.12 24.01
C PHE A 280 -16.53 11.36 23.87
N LEU A 281 -15.59 11.91 23.08
CA LEU A 281 -14.31 11.28 22.80
C LEU A 281 -13.49 11.05 24.07
N LEU A 282 -13.31 12.10 24.88
CA LEU A 282 -12.55 12.04 26.13
C LEU A 282 -13.30 11.22 27.20
N GLY A 283 -14.62 11.24 27.21
CA GLY A 283 -15.41 10.47 28.18
C GLY A 283 -15.34 8.96 27.95
N ARG A 284 -15.13 8.51 26.70
CA ARG A 284 -15.16 7.09 26.33
C ARG A 284 -13.80 6.46 26.06
N PHE A 285 -12.88 7.24 25.50
CA PHE A 285 -11.64 6.68 24.93
C PHE A 285 -10.37 7.23 25.60
N ASN A 286 -10.47 8.09 26.60
CA ASN A 286 -9.32 8.65 27.29
C ASN A 286 -8.42 7.58 27.94
N ARG A 287 -7.12 7.63 27.65
CA ARG A 287 -6.12 6.68 28.14
C ARG A 287 -5.09 7.31 29.06
N VAL A 288 -5.42 8.42 29.74
CA VAL A 288 -4.53 9.08 30.72
C VAL A 288 -4.02 8.13 31.80
N ALA A 289 -4.83 7.15 32.22
CA ALA A 289 -4.42 6.15 33.20
C ALA A 289 -3.32 5.21 32.70
N GLU A 290 -3.23 4.99 31.38
CA GLU A 290 -2.31 4.06 30.74
C GLU A 290 -1.07 4.78 30.18
N LEU A 291 -1.27 5.93 29.54
CA LEU A 291 -0.24 6.62 28.74
C LEU A 291 0.26 7.93 29.38
N GLY A 292 -0.28 8.32 30.54
CA GLY A 292 0.01 9.61 31.18
C GLY A 292 -0.81 10.77 30.60
N LEU A 293 -0.68 11.97 31.20
CA LEU A 293 -1.62 13.08 30.98
C LEU A 293 -1.70 13.53 29.51
N LEU A 294 -0.56 13.86 28.89
CA LEU A 294 -0.56 14.44 27.55
C LEU A 294 -0.87 13.38 26.48
N LYS A 295 -0.10 12.27 26.48
CA LYS A 295 -0.27 11.19 25.50
C LYS A 295 -1.65 10.54 25.60
N GLY A 296 -2.16 10.30 26.82
CA GLY A 296 -3.48 9.71 27.02
C GLY A 296 -4.67 10.60 26.64
N LEU A 297 -4.52 11.93 26.66
CA LEU A 297 -5.54 12.88 26.16
C LEU A 297 -5.52 13.01 24.64
N LEU A 298 -4.35 12.81 24.01
CA LEU A 298 -4.17 12.95 22.56
C LEU A 298 -4.36 11.64 21.80
N ASP A 299 -4.10 10.49 22.44
CA ASP A 299 -4.27 9.14 21.85
C ASP A 299 -5.66 8.93 21.21
N PRO A 300 -6.79 9.36 21.82
CA PRO A 300 -8.12 9.18 21.24
C PRO A 300 -8.35 9.88 19.90
N LEU A 301 -7.51 10.86 19.56
CA LEU A 301 -7.55 11.61 18.30
C LEU A 301 -6.92 10.81 17.15
N GLY A 302 -6.07 9.83 17.48
CA GLY A 302 -5.43 8.83 16.61
C GLY A 302 -4.61 9.33 15.41
N ASP A 303 -4.51 10.64 15.20
CA ASP A 303 -3.61 11.24 14.21
C ASP A 303 -2.15 11.22 14.74
N PRO A 304 -1.21 10.54 14.07
CA PRO A 304 0.18 10.44 14.52
C PRO A 304 0.86 11.80 14.71
N VAL A 305 0.51 12.79 13.88
CA VAL A 305 1.03 14.17 13.98
C VAL A 305 0.67 14.81 15.31
N ILE A 306 -0.52 14.46 15.82
CA ILE A 306 -1.05 14.99 17.07
C ILE A 306 -0.55 14.15 18.25
N ARG A 307 -0.50 12.82 18.09
CA ARG A 307 -0.12 11.87 19.16
C ARG A 307 1.36 11.94 19.53
N ASP A 308 2.25 12.02 18.54
CA ASP A 308 3.65 11.67 18.77
C ASP A 308 4.55 12.86 19.19
N SER A 309 3.99 14.08 19.31
CA SER A 309 4.58 15.28 19.95
C SER A 309 6.00 15.73 19.53
N SER A 310 6.65 15.00 18.62
CA SER A 310 7.98 15.26 18.07
C SER A 310 8.02 16.44 17.10
N GLY A 311 6.92 17.19 16.97
CA GLY A 311 6.71 18.27 16.01
C GLY A 311 7.61 19.50 16.15
N LEU A 312 8.72 19.45 16.90
CA LEU A 312 9.78 20.47 16.94
C LEU A 312 11.17 19.93 16.59
N SER A 313 11.41 18.61 16.60
CA SER A 313 12.69 18.03 16.17
C SER A 313 12.93 18.18 14.66
N PHE A 314 11.93 18.60 13.90
CA PHE A 314 12.05 18.81 12.45
C PHE A 314 12.97 19.95 12.02
N LEU A 315 13.21 20.95 12.89
CA LEU A 315 14.07 22.07 12.55
C LEU A 315 15.54 21.67 12.43
N SER A 316 15.94 20.48 12.92
CA SER A 316 17.32 20.01 12.86
C SER A 316 17.66 19.23 11.59
N ASN A 317 16.67 18.72 10.86
CA ASN A 317 16.88 17.85 9.69
C ASN A 317 16.43 18.61 8.43
N GLY A 318 17.36 18.87 7.50
CA GLY A 318 17.13 19.68 6.31
C GLY A 318 16.02 19.16 5.37
N ILE A 319 15.60 20.00 4.42
CA ILE A 319 14.66 19.59 3.36
C ILE A 319 15.43 18.76 2.33
N TYR A 320 15.13 17.47 2.22
CA TYR A 320 15.72 16.58 1.22
C TYR A 320 15.02 16.75 -0.15
N TRP A 321 15.80 16.88 -1.22
CA TRP A 321 15.26 16.99 -2.60
C TRP A 321 14.45 15.76 -3.01
N ASP A 322 14.74 14.60 -2.42
CA ASP A 322 14.06 13.32 -2.64
C ASP A 322 12.56 13.34 -2.30
N TRP A 323 12.09 14.37 -1.56
CA TRP A 323 10.68 14.53 -1.18
C TRP A 323 9.86 15.36 -2.19
N VAL A 324 10.49 16.32 -2.87
CA VAL A 324 9.77 17.32 -3.69
C VAL A 324 9.19 16.67 -4.95
N ILE A 325 9.96 15.78 -5.59
CA ILE A 325 9.55 15.13 -6.85
C ILE A 325 8.36 14.19 -6.61
N PRO A 326 8.37 13.26 -5.64
CA PRO A 326 7.21 12.42 -5.35
C PRO A 326 5.98 13.22 -4.90
N LEU A 327 6.15 14.33 -4.17
CA LEU A 327 5.05 15.21 -3.78
C LEU A 327 4.41 15.88 -5.00
N PHE A 328 5.23 16.38 -5.92
CA PHE A 328 4.76 16.95 -7.18
C PHE A 328 4.00 15.90 -8.00
N LYS A 329 4.59 14.72 -8.23
CA LYS A 329 3.98 13.65 -9.01
C LYS A 329 2.63 13.22 -8.41
N SER A 330 2.61 12.93 -7.11
CA SER A 330 1.40 12.48 -6.40
C SER A 330 0.32 13.55 -6.25
N PHE A 331 0.66 14.85 -6.30
CA PHE A 331 -0.34 15.93 -6.33
C PHE A 331 -1.17 15.91 -7.62
N TRP A 332 -0.53 15.61 -8.75
CA TRP A 332 -1.14 15.61 -10.08
C TRP A 332 -1.83 14.28 -10.40
N ILE A 333 -1.09 13.17 -10.28
CA ILE A 333 -1.60 11.81 -10.50
C ILE A 333 -0.67 10.76 -9.88
N ALA A 334 -1.24 9.86 -9.09
CA ALA A 334 -0.60 8.63 -8.63
C ALA A 334 -1.70 7.66 -8.17
N LEU A 335 -1.47 6.36 -8.38
CA LEU A 335 -2.40 5.26 -8.06
C LEU A 335 -1.75 4.29 -7.06
N GLY A 336 -2.51 3.29 -6.61
CA GLY A 336 -2.03 2.24 -5.69
C GLY A 336 -1.44 2.78 -4.38
N GLY A 337 -1.97 3.90 -3.89
CA GLY A 337 -1.41 4.59 -2.72
C GLY A 337 -0.01 5.14 -2.86
N THR A 338 0.23 5.85 -3.97
CA THR A 338 1.52 6.47 -4.34
C THR A 338 2.64 5.48 -4.54
N ARG A 339 2.28 4.26 -4.96
CA ARG A 339 3.20 3.22 -5.40
C ARG A 339 3.36 3.19 -6.91
N ILE A 340 2.29 3.54 -7.63
CA ILE A 340 2.27 3.55 -9.08
C ILE A 340 2.20 5.00 -9.55
N PHE A 341 3.32 5.48 -10.09
CA PHE A 341 3.39 6.79 -10.73
C PHE A 341 3.16 6.65 -12.23
N ALA A 342 2.47 7.62 -12.82
CA ALA A 342 2.36 7.71 -14.28
C ALA A 342 3.76 7.79 -14.93
N PRO A 343 3.90 7.38 -16.21
CA PRO A 343 5.14 7.59 -16.96
C PRO A 343 5.55 9.06 -16.92
N ASP A 344 6.86 9.34 -16.92
CA ASP A 344 7.38 10.71 -16.79
C ASP A 344 6.84 11.67 -17.86
N ALA A 345 6.55 11.16 -19.05
CA ALA A 345 5.91 11.89 -20.14
C ALA A 345 4.55 12.52 -19.75
N VAL A 346 3.77 11.87 -18.87
CA VAL A 346 2.50 12.41 -18.38
C VAL A 346 2.74 13.63 -17.48
N TYR A 347 3.77 13.61 -16.64
CA TYR A 347 4.09 14.75 -15.77
C TYR A 347 4.65 15.95 -16.53
N LEU A 348 5.28 15.72 -17.69
CA LEU A 348 5.69 16.81 -18.60
C LEU A 348 4.51 17.64 -19.11
N LEU A 349 3.27 17.13 -19.06
CA LEU A 349 2.07 17.91 -19.37
C LEU A 349 1.77 18.98 -18.32
N PHE A 350 2.13 18.75 -17.06
CA PHE A 350 1.81 19.65 -15.92
C PHE A 350 2.97 20.58 -15.54
N LEU A 351 4.21 20.16 -15.83
CA LEU A 351 5.42 20.87 -15.41
C LEU A 351 5.52 22.29 -16.01
N PRO A 352 5.34 22.54 -17.33
CA PRO A 352 5.46 23.88 -17.89
C PRO A 352 4.46 24.87 -17.29
N GLY A 353 3.20 24.44 -17.12
CA GLY A 353 2.17 25.25 -16.47
C GLY A 353 2.55 25.63 -15.04
N THR A 354 3.08 24.67 -14.27
CA THR A 354 3.55 24.92 -12.90
C THR A 354 4.71 25.92 -12.89
N VAL A 355 5.70 25.76 -13.75
CA VAL A 355 6.86 26.68 -13.85
C VAL A 355 6.41 28.09 -14.25
N PHE A 356 5.53 28.22 -15.25
CA PHE A 356 5.00 29.51 -15.67
C PHE A 356 4.18 30.19 -14.58
N ALA A 357 3.39 29.42 -13.83
CA ALA A 357 2.65 29.94 -12.69
C ALA A 357 3.58 30.48 -11.60
N LEU A 358 4.63 29.73 -11.24
CA LEU A 358 5.62 30.15 -10.24
C LEU A 358 6.38 31.41 -10.68
N PHE A 359 6.83 31.46 -11.94
CA PHE A 359 7.53 32.63 -12.48
C PHE A 359 6.63 33.88 -12.49
N GLY A 360 5.38 33.73 -12.97
CA GLY A 360 4.41 34.83 -12.97
C GLY A 360 4.06 35.29 -11.54
N LEU A 361 3.96 34.36 -10.59
CA LEU A 361 3.71 34.69 -9.19
C LEU A 361 4.89 35.44 -8.55
N ALA A 362 6.13 35.01 -8.80
CA ALA A 362 7.34 35.70 -8.33
C ALA A 362 7.39 37.14 -8.89
N LYS A 363 7.11 37.31 -10.18
CA LYS A 363 7.02 38.63 -10.80
C LYS A 363 5.90 39.48 -10.20
N TRP A 364 4.71 38.91 -10.01
CA TRP A 364 3.58 39.61 -9.39
C TRP A 364 3.94 40.10 -7.97
N GLY A 365 4.65 39.28 -7.20
CA GLY A 365 5.17 39.61 -5.88
C GLY A 365 6.14 40.79 -5.89
N ILE A 366 7.12 40.79 -6.81
CA ILE A 366 8.17 41.82 -6.89
C ILE A 366 7.62 43.15 -7.42
N ALA A 367 6.80 43.11 -8.49
CA ALA A 367 6.46 44.32 -9.26
C ALA A 367 5.09 44.92 -8.91
N THR A 368 4.14 44.09 -8.46
CA THR A 368 2.72 44.47 -8.41
C THR A 368 2.18 44.48 -6.99
N PHE A 369 2.65 43.59 -6.11
CA PHE A 369 2.11 43.43 -4.76
C PHE A 369 2.13 44.73 -3.93
N ALA A 370 3.25 45.46 -3.92
CA ALA A 370 3.40 46.72 -3.20
C ALA A 370 2.50 47.85 -3.71
N ARG A 371 1.86 47.70 -4.88
CA ARG A 371 0.93 48.67 -5.50
C ARG A 371 -0.54 48.25 -5.41
N THR A 372 -0.84 47.07 -4.86
CA THR A 372 -2.22 46.57 -4.73
C THR A 372 -2.97 47.19 -3.53
N PRO A 373 -4.31 47.28 -3.58
CA PRO A 373 -5.10 47.74 -2.44
C PRO A 373 -4.95 46.81 -1.22
N LEU A 374 -5.03 47.39 -0.01
CA LEU A 374 -4.84 46.66 1.25
C LEU A 374 -5.79 45.46 1.41
N THR A 375 -7.02 45.54 0.91
CA THR A 375 -7.98 44.42 0.92
C THR A 375 -7.49 43.21 0.14
N LEU A 376 -6.90 43.44 -1.04
CA LEU A 376 -6.30 42.38 -1.85
C LEU A 376 -5.06 41.80 -1.16
N ARG A 377 -4.21 42.65 -0.55
CA ARG A 377 -3.05 42.19 0.22
C ARG A 377 -3.43 41.28 1.38
N LEU A 378 -4.45 41.65 2.15
CA LEU A 378 -4.96 40.82 3.25
C LEU A 378 -5.49 39.48 2.76
N SER A 379 -6.19 39.45 1.63
CA SER A 379 -6.70 38.20 1.03
C SER A 379 -5.57 37.29 0.55
N VAL A 380 -4.56 37.87 -0.10
CA VAL A 380 -3.36 37.16 -0.53
C VAL A 380 -2.56 36.63 0.66
N PHE A 381 -2.41 37.46 1.70
CA PHE A 381 -1.74 37.06 2.94
C PHE A 381 -2.46 35.90 3.64
N LEU A 382 -3.79 35.97 3.74
CA LEU A 382 -4.62 34.89 4.27
C LEU A 382 -4.40 33.59 3.48
N LEU A 383 -4.56 33.63 2.15
CA LEU A 383 -4.37 32.45 1.29
C LEU A 383 -2.93 31.91 1.34
N ALA A 384 -1.92 32.77 1.46
CA ALA A 384 -0.52 32.36 1.58
C ALA A 384 -0.27 31.65 2.91
N ILE A 385 -0.73 32.22 4.03
CA ILE A 385 -0.63 31.58 5.34
C ILE A 385 -1.34 30.24 5.32
N HIS A 386 -2.56 30.18 4.77
CA HIS A 386 -3.30 28.94 4.64
C HIS A 386 -2.48 27.86 3.92
N PHE A 387 -1.86 28.21 2.78
CA PHE A 387 -1.00 27.30 2.04
C PHE A 387 0.20 26.82 2.88
N PHE A 388 0.93 27.72 3.53
CA PHE A 388 2.11 27.36 4.33
C PHE A 388 1.78 26.55 5.58
N LEU A 389 0.62 26.80 6.21
CA LEU A 389 0.13 26.02 7.34
C LEU A 389 -0.12 24.56 6.94
N TYR A 390 -0.79 24.33 5.82
CA TYR A 390 -1.01 22.97 5.32
C TYR A 390 0.25 22.32 4.77
N LEU A 391 1.11 23.07 4.09
CA LEU A 391 2.43 22.58 3.69
C LEU A 391 3.23 22.12 4.91
N GLY A 392 3.22 22.89 6.00
CA GLY A 392 3.82 22.52 7.28
C GLY A 392 3.25 21.22 7.84
N ILE A 393 1.93 21.02 7.79
CA ILE A 393 1.30 19.75 8.21
C ILE A 393 1.80 18.57 7.36
N VAL A 394 1.92 18.72 6.03
CA VAL A 394 2.42 17.65 5.16
C VAL A 394 3.90 17.33 5.47
N VAL A 395 4.73 18.36 5.69
CA VAL A 395 6.14 18.18 6.09
C VAL A 395 6.25 17.47 7.44
N LEU A 396 5.46 17.87 8.43
CA LEU A 396 5.42 17.23 9.75
C LEU A 396 4.97 15.76 9.66
N ARG A 397 3.98 15.44 8.81
CA ARG A 397 3.55 14.05 8.55
C ARG A 397 4.67 13.19 8.00
N TYR A 398 5.45 13.72 7.06
CA TYR A 398 6.58 13.00 6.48
C TYR A 398 7.63 12.67 7.56
N GLN A 399 8.01 13.66 8.37
CA GLN A 399 9.08 13.49 9.35
C GLN A 399 8.67 12.64 10.56
N THR A 400 7.42 12.73 11.03
CA THR A 400 6.92 11.90 12.14
C THR A 400 6.90 10.41 11.79
N ARG A 401 6.58 10.06 10.54
CA ARG A 401 6.62 8.67 10.06
C ARG A 401 8.03 8.18 9.80
N ALA A 402 8.92 9.04 9.27
CA ALA A 402 10.34 8.71 9.18
C ALA A 402 10.97 8.47 10.57
N ALA A 403 10.58 9.25 11.59
CA ALA A 403 11.13 9.13 12.94
C ALA A 403 10.59 7.94 13.77
N THR A 404 9.46 7.33 13.37
CA THR A 404 8.84 6.23 14.13
C THR A 404 9.22 4.84 13.61
N GLY A 405 10.08 4.73 12.59
CA GLY A 405 10.60 3.45 12.09
C GLY A 405 9.57 2.53 11.43
N LEU A 406 8.29 2.91 11.41
CA LEU A 406 7.15 2.06 11.07
C LEU A 406 7.05 1.64 9.58
N ASP A 407 8.02 1.97 8.71
CA ASP A 407 7.91 1.68 7.25
C ASP A 407 9.23 1.88 6.45
N TYR A 408 10.40 1.54 7.00
CA TYR A 408 11.68 1.58 6.26
C TYR A 408 11.86 0.38 5.30
N GLY A 409 10.97 0.29 4.31
CA GLY A 409 11.10 -0.54 3.09
C GLY A 409 10.32 0.04 1.90
N ALA A 410 9.78 1.26 2.09
CA ALA A 410 8.56 1.72 1.46
C ALA A 410 8.57 3.26 1.26
N ALA A 411 9.74 3.84 0.96
CA ALA A 411 9.99 5.29 1.00
C ALA A 411 9.03 6.20 0.19
N PRO A 412 8.37 5.78 -0.92
CA PRO A 412 7.39 6.64 -1.61
C PRO A 412 5.96 6.67 -1.01
N HIS A 413 5.59 5.75 -0.10
CA HIS A 413 4.18 5.46 0.22
C HIS A 413 3.44 6.57 0.99
N ASN A 414 4.19 7.47 1.63
CA ASN A 414 3.65 8.48 2.54
C ASN A 414 3.70 9.90 1.97
N ILE A 415 4.30 10.09 0.78
CA ILE A 415 4.39 11.40 0.13
C ILE A 415 3.18 11.56 -0.79
N GLN A 416 2.05 11.97 -0.19
CA GLN A 416 0.79 12.09 -0.91
C GLN A 416 0.38 13.55 -1.08
N GLY A 417 0.47 14.06 -2.31
CA GLY A 417 0.05 15.41 -2.65
C GLY A 417 -1.42 15.71 -2.34
N ARG A 418 -2.28 14.69 -2.20
CA ARG A 418 -3.67 14.88 -1.72
C ARG A 418 -3.77 15.57 -0.37
N HIS A 419 -2.76 15.46 0.50
CA HIS A 419 -2.75 16.14 1.79
C HIS A 419 -2.62 17.67 1.69
N LEU A 420 -2.29 18.21 0.51
CA LEU A 420 -2.32 19.65 0.22
C LEU A 420 -3.71 20.14 -0.25
N TYR A 421 -4.68 19.24 -0.51
CA TYR A 421 -6.00 19.62 -1.01
C TYR A 421 -6.87 20.44 -0.04
N PRO A 422 -6.71 20.37 1.29
CA PRO A 422 -7.25 21.38 2.18
C PRO A 422 -6.88 22.82 1.77
N ALA A 423 -5.67 23.03 1.23
CA ALA A 423 -5.20 24.30 0.70
C ALA A 423 -5.48 24.50 -0.80
N MET A 424 -6.32 23.67 -1.43
CA MET A 424 -6.64 23.75 -2.86
C MET A 424 -7.18 25.14 -3.26
N ILE A 425 -7.91 25.80 -2.37
CA ILE A 425 -8.38 27.18 -2.59
C ILE A 425 -7.23 28.18 -2.80
N SER A 426 -6.15 28.05 -2.02
CA SER A 426 -4.96 28.87 -2.15
C SER A 426 -4.15 28.50 -3.39
N ILE A 427 -3.95 27.19 -3.61
CA ILE A 427 -3.18 26.67 -4.74
C ILE A 427 -3.84 27.11 -6.05
N ALA A 428 -5.15 26.91 -6.20
CA ALA A 428 -5.90 27.32 -7.38
C ALA A 428 -5.84 28.84 -7.62
N PHE A 429 -5.96 29.65 -6.56
CA PHE A 429 -5.85 31.10 -6.67
C PHE A 429 -4.46 31.52 -7.16
N PHE A 430 -3.39 31.03 -6.52
CA PHE A 430 -2.02 31.42 -6.84
C PHE A 430 -1.57 30.88 -8.20
N PHE A 431 -1.97 29.66 -8.56
CA PHE A 431 -1.65 29.10 -9.86
C PHE A 431 -2.22 29.96 -10.99
N VAL A 432 -3.51 30.28 -10.92
CA VAL A 432 -4.18 31.08 -11.97
C VAL A 432 -3.71 32.53 -11.98
N LEU A 433 -3.43 33.12 -10.81
CA LEU A 433 -2.83 34.45 -10.71
C LEU A 433 -1.45 34.49 -11.38
N GLY A 434 -0.62 33.47 -11.13
CA GLY A 434 0.70 33.34 -11.73
C GLY A 434 0.64 33.21 -13.25
N ILE A 435 -0.21 32.33 -13.78
CA ILE A 435 -0.40 32.18 -15.23
C ILE A 435 -0.91 33.47 -15.87
N ASP A 436 -1.88 34.15 -15.27
CA ASP A 436 -2.41 35.43 -15.76
C ASP A 436 -1.30 36.49 -15.85
N GLU A 437 -0.47 36.63 -14.82
CA GLU A 437 0.66 37.57 -14.83
C GLU A 437 1.73 37.18 -15.88
N PHE A 438 2.03 35.90 -16.01
CA PHE A 438 2.98 35.41 -17.01
C PHE A 438 2.52 35.76 -18.43
N ILE A 439 1.27 35.45 -18.79
CA ILE A 439 0.70 35.75 -20.11
C ILE A 439 0.73 37.26 -20.42
N ARG A 440 0.37 38.10 -19.43
CA ARG A 440 0.44 39.56 -19.56
C ARG A 440 1.87 40.03 -19.80
N SER A 441 2.82 39.48 -19.06
CA SER A 441 4.22 39.86 -19.16
C SER A 441 4.85 39.53 -20.51
N ALA A 442 4.47 38.40 -21.11
CA ALA A 442 4.95 37.98 -22.42
C ALA A 442 4.40 38.88 -23.55
N ARG A 443 3.15 39.37 -23.42
CA ARG A 443 2.50 40.22 -24.44
C ARG A 443 2.83 41.70 -24.34
N LEU A 444 3.22 42.22 -23.17
CA LEU A 444 3.64 43.61 -22.99
C LEU A 444 4.96 43.96 -23.71
N ARG A 445 5.68 42.99 -24.27
CA ARG A 445 6.78 43.21 -25.23
C ARG A 445 6.31 43.54 -26.67
N GLY A 446 5.00 43.47 -26.97
CA GLY A 446 4.51 43.38 -28.36
C GLY A 446 3.54 44.44 -28.90
N LYS A 447 2.71 45.15 -28.11
CA LYS A 447 1.83 46.26 -28.59
C LYS A 447 1.02 46.91 -27.45
N GLY A 448 0.58 48.15 -27.68
CA GLY A 448 0.00 49.09 -26.72
C GLY A 448 -1.18 48.61 -25.85
N ILE A 449 -1.19 49.14 -24.63
CA ILE A 449 -2.07 48.78 -23.51
C ILE A 449 -3.48 49.33 -23.70
N ARG A 450 -4.45 48.46 -24.01
CA ARG A 450 -5.89 48.58 -23.67
C ARG A 450 -6.66 47.32 -24.09
N ALA A 451 -6.27 46.15 -23.61
CA ALA A 451 -7.13 44.95 -23.69
C ALA A 451 -8.01 44.89 -22.43
N ALA A 452 -9.33 44.90 -22.62
CA ALA A 452 -10.28 44.74 -21.54
C ALA A 452 -10.12 43.36 -20.87
N TYR A 453 -9.97 43.35 -19.54
CA TYR A 453 -9.83 42.15 -18.69
C TYR A 453 -10.76 40.98 -19.09
N GLY A 454 -11.96 41.27 -19.61
CA GLY A 454 -12.95 40.24 -19.96
C GLY A 454 -12.62 39.32 -21.13
N ALA A 455 -11.79 39.75 -22.11
CA ALA A 455 -11.43 38.89 -23.25
C ALA A 455 -10.26 37.95 -22.92
N GLU A 456 -9.31 38.42 -22.13
CA GLU A 456 -8.15 37.64 -21.71
C GLU A 456 -8.52 36.59 -20.66
N ASP A 457 -9.37 36.92 -19.69
CA ASP A 457 -9.86 35.97 -18.69
C ASP A 457 -10.60 34.79 -19.34
N LYS A 458 -11.38 35.06 -20.39
CA LYS A 458 -12.06 34.00 -21.17
C LYS A 458 -11.06 33.05 -21.82
N ARG A 459 -10.03 33.61 -22.49
CA ARG A 459 -9.00 32.80 -23.15
C ARG A 459 -8.23 31.95 -22.15
N LEU A 460 -7.86 32.54 -21.00
CA LEU A 460 -7.22 31.82 -19.90
C LEU A 460 -8.08 30.66 -19.40
N PHE A 461 -9.36 30.93 -19.12
CA PHE A 461 -10.31 29.92 -18.67
C PHE A 461 -10.43 28.74 -19.66
N PHE A 462 -10.69 29.01 -20.95
CA PHE A 462 -10.86 27.96 -21.94
C PHE A 462 -9.56 27.19 -22.21
N ALA A 463 -8.41 27.88 -22.27
CA ALA A 463 -7.12 27.24 -22.47
C ALA A 463 -6.73 26.34 -21.29
N LEU A 464 -6.86 26.83 -20.06
CA LEU A 464 -6.55 26.06 -18.85
C LEU A 464 -7.49 24.86 -18.69
N SER A 465 -8.80 25.06 -18.88
CA SER A 465 -9.79 23.98 -18.80
C SER A 465 -9.54 22.92 -19.87
N GLY A 466 -9.33 23.33 -21.12
CA GLY A 466 -9.04 22.41 -22.22
C GLY A 466 -7.75 21.62 -22.01
N ALA A 467 -6.68 22.28 -21.55
CA ALA A 467 -5.41 21.63 -21.25
C ALA A 467 -5.54 20.59 -20.12
N LEU A 468 -6.21 20.93 -19.02
CA LEU A 468 -6.38 20.02 -17.89
C LEU A 468 -7.35 18.87 -18.18
N ILE A 469 -8.46 19.13 -18.89
CA ILE A 469 -9.35 18.04 -19.37
C ILE A 469 -8.58 17.12 -20.32
N GLY A 470 -7.83 17.69 -21.28
CA GLY A 470 -7.00 16.92 -22.20
C GLY A 470 -5.96 16.07 -21.47
N ALA A 471 -5.23 16.65 -20.52
CA ALA A 471 -4.27 15.93 -19.69
C ALA A 471 -4.94 14.85 -18.83
N GLY A 472 -6.15 15.10 -18.31
CA GLY A 472 -6.95 14.12 -17.57
C GLY A 472 -7.42 12.96 -18.44
N LEU A 473 -7.87 13.22 -19.67
CA LEU A 473 -8.25 12.18 -20.64
C LEU A 473 -7.04 11.36 -21.09
N ILE A 474 -5.91 12.01 -21.39
CA ILE A 474 -4.64 11.32 -21.71
C ILE A 474 -4.22 10.44 -20.53
N SER A 475 -4.23 10.98 -19.31
CA SER A 475 -3.93 10.21 -18.09
C SER A 475 -4.87 9.01 -17.93
N PHE A 476 -6.16 9.18 -18.24
CA PHE A 476 -7.12 8.08 -18.17
C PHE A 476 -6.83 6.97 -19.18
N PHE A 477 -6.65 7.29 -20.46
CA PHE A 477 -6.47 6.28 -21.51
C PHE A 477 -5.06 5.68 -21.55
N VAL A 478 -4.02 6.45 -21.20
CA VAL A 478 -2.62 6.01 -21.27
C VAL A 478 -2.16 5.35 -19.98
N PHE A 479 -2.72 5.74 -18.83
CA PHE A 479 -2.24 5.28 -17.52
C PHE A 479 -3.32 4.52 -16.74
N ILE A 480 -4.48 5.12 -16.46
CA ILE A 480 -5.47 4.51 -15.54
C ILE A 480 -6.14 3.28 -16.15
N ARG A 481 -6.64 3.39 -17.38
CA ARG A 481 -7.43 2.35 -18.03
C ARG A 481 -6.60 1.09 -18.32
N PRO A 482 -5.37 1.16 -18.87
CA PRO A 482 -4.58 -0.04 -19.11
C PRO A 482 -4.25 -0.79 -17.82
N ILE A 483 -4.03 -0.07 -16.71
CA ILE A 483 -3.67 -0.68 -15.41
C ILE A 483 -4.81 -1.53 -14.84
N TYR A 484 -6.05 -1.07 -14.98
CA TYR A 484 -7.19 -1.69 -14.28
C TYR A 484 -8.13 -2.51 -15.15
N PHE A 485 -7.92 -2.56 -16.48
CA PHE A 485 -8.81 -3.26 -17.39
C PHE A 485 -8.04 -4.16 -18.37
N PRO A 486 -8.58 -5.34 -18.71
CA PRO A 486 -9.87 -5.91 -18.28
C PRO A 486 -9.86 -6.45 -16.84
N TYR A 487 -11.06 -6.58 -16.25
CA TYR A 487 -11.26 -7.27 -14.97
C TYR A 487 -11.07 -8.78 -15.16
N LEU A 488 -10.72 -9.50 -14.10
CA LEU A 488 -10.72 -10.96 -14.12
C LEU A 488 -12.12 -11.45 -14.49
N PRO A 489 -12.25 -12.45 -15.39
CA PRO A 489 -13.54 -12.93 -15.87
C PRO A 489 -14.19 -13.90 -14.86
N LEU A 490 -14.11 -13.55 -13.58
CA LEU A 490 -14.72 -14.24 -12.47
C LEU A 490 -16.05 -13.56 -12.13
N SER A 491 -17.06 -14.36 -11.79
CA SER A 491 -18.33 -13.84 -11.28
C SER A 491 -18.95 -14.76 -10.25
N THR A 492 -19.61 -14.16 -9.26
CA THR A 492 -20.49 -14.86 -8.32
C THR A 492 -21.93 -15.00 -8.86
N ARG A 493 -22.22 -14.43 -10.03
CA ARG A 493 -23.53 -14.50 -10.69
C ARG A 493 -23.71 -15.89 -11.32
N ARG A 494 -24.97 -16.33 -11.41
CA ARG A 494 -25.30 -17.55 -12.15
C ARG A 494 -25.08 -17.30 -13.66
N PRO A 495 -24.53 -18.25 -14.43
CA PRO A 495 -24.34 -18.09 -15.88
C PRO A 495 -25.61 -17.65 -16.64
N SER A 496 -26.77 -18.18 -16.26
CA SER A 496 -28.06 -17.76 -16.83
C SER A 496 -28.42 -16.29 -16.55
N GLU A 497 -28.02 -15.75 -15.40
CA GLU A 497 -28.21 -14.33 -15.08
C GLU A 497 -27.24 -13.45 -15.88
N ILE A 498 -26.01 -13.91 -16.10
CA ILE A 498 -25.01 -13.20 -16.91
C ILE A 498 -25.50 -13.06 -18.36
N SER A 499 -25.99 -14.14 -18.96
CA SER A 499 -26.51 -14.12 -20.32
C SER A 499 -27.80 -13.30 -20.46
N THR A 500 -28.76 -13.43 -19.53
CA THR A 500 -30.02 -12.67 -19.58
C THR A 500 -29.83 -11.15 -19.42
N LEU A 501 -28.84 -10.69 -18.67
CA LEU A 501 -28.51 -9.26 -18.57
C LEU A 501 -28.05 -8.65 -19.91
N ARG A 502 -27.55 -9.48 -20.83
CA ARG A 502 -27.07 -9.07 -22.16
C ARG A 502 -28.10 -9.24 -23.28
N LEU A 503 -29.36 -9.60 -22.99
CA LEU A 503 -30.47 -9.77 -23.96
C LEU A 503 -30.73 -8.60 -24.94
N ARG A 504 -30.07 -7.44 -24.80
CA ARG A 504 -30.06 -6.39 -25.85
C ARG A 504 -29.18 -6.73 -27.06
N SER A 505 -28.36 -7.79 -27.03
CA SER A 505 -27.47 -8.21 -28.13
C SER A 505 -27.97 -9.41 -28.97
N GLY A 506 -29.11 -10.03 -28.63
CA GLY A 506 -29.65 -11.18 -29.36
C GLY A 506 -28.91 -12.52 -29.12
N GLN A 507 -28.08 -12.61 -28.08
CA GLN A 507 -27.41 -13.85 -27.67
C GLN A 507 -28.37 -14.79 -26.93
N VAL A 508 -28.27 -16.10 -27.18
CA VAL A 508 -29.05 -17.16 -26.51
C VAL A 508 -28.10 -18.02 -25.66
N PHE A 509 -28.46 -18.22 -24.39
CA PHE A 509 -27.75 -19.12 -23.49
C PHE A 509 -28.12 -20.57 -23.75
N TYR A 510 -27.12 -21.39 -24.06
CA TYR A 510 -27.27 -22.83 -24.22
C TYR A 510 -26.63 -23.55 -23.03
N ARG A 511 -27.42 -24.39 -22.35
CA ARG A 511 -26.96 -25.17 -21.20
C ARG A 511 -26.41 -26.51 -21.65
N ALA A 512 -25.18 -26.83 -21.25
CA ALA A 512 -24.53 -28.10 -21.60
C ALA A 512 -24.28 -28.99 -20.37
N ASN A 513 -23.93 -28.40 -19.21
CA ASN A 513 -23.57 -29.11 -17.96
C ASN A 513 -22.69 -30.37 -18.18
N VAL A 514 -21.55 -30.23 -18.86
CA VAL A 514 -20.59 -31.32 -19.10
C VAL A 514 -19.48 -31.26 -18.05
N GLU A 515 -18.99 -32.40 -17.58
CA GLU A 515 -17.86 -32.49 -16.65
C GLU A 515 -16.69 -33.13 -17.39
N PHE A 516 -15.73 -32.31 -17.82
CA PHE A 516 -14.61 -32.77 -18.65
C PHE A 516 -13.54 -33.48 -17.84
N VAL A 517 -13.28 -32.98 -16.63
CA VAL A 517 -12.31 -33.52 -15.68
C VAL A 517 -12.88 -33.37 -14.28
N GLU A 518 -12.30 -34.10 -13.32
CA GLU A 518 -12.81 -34.15 -11.95
C GLU A 518 -12.94 -32.74 -11.34
N GLY A 519 -14.18 -32.34 -11.08
CA GLY A 519 -14.48 -31.06 -10.46
C GLY A 519 -14.37 -29.84 -11.37
N LEU A 520 -14.12 -29.98 -12.67
CA LEU A 520 -14.26 -28.88 -13.64
C LEU A 520 -15.46 -29.10 -14.55
N ARG A 521 -16.48 -28.26 -14.35
CA ARG A 521 -17.74 -28.33 -15.09
C ARG A 521 -17.82 -27.24 -16.15
N PHE A 522 -18.10 -27.61 -17.38
CA PHE A 522 -18.60 -26.72 -18.41
C PHE A 522 -20.11 -26.51 -18.26
N VAL A 523 -20.51 -25.29 -17.91
CA VAL A 523 -21.91 -24.98 -17.59
C VAL A 523 -22.75 -24.78 -18.85
N GLY A 524 -22.19 -24.08 -19.83
CA GLY A 524 -22.88 -23.71 -21.05
C GLY A 524 -22.13 -22.65 -21.85
N TYR A 525 -22.76 -22.14 -22.89
CA TYR A 525 -22.16 -21.16 -23.80
C TYR A 525 -23.21 -20.20 -24.36
N ASP A 526 -22.75 -19.01 -24.77
CA ASP A 526 -23.51 -18.09 -25.60
C ASP A 526 -22.89 -18.03 -27.01
N LEU A 527 -23.76 -18.08 -28.03
CA LEU A 527 -23.37 -17.85 -29.42
C LEU A 527 -23.89 -16.50 -29.91
N SER A 528 -23.02 -15.75 -30.57
CA SER A 528 -23.44 -14.61 -31.39
C SER A 528 -23.68 -15.10 -32.82
N PRO A 529 -24.87 -14.90 -33.40
CA PRO A 529 -25.12 -15.21 -34.81
C PRO A 529 -24.41 -14.24 -35.76
N ALA A 530 -23.92 -13.10 -35.26
CA ALA A 530 -23.21 -12.11 -36.05
C ALA A 530 -21.70 -12.38 -36.05
N LEU A 531 -21.14 -12.59 -37.25
CA LEU A 531 -19.70 -12.59 -37.47
C LEU A 531 -19.11 -11.20 -37.21
N THR A 532 -17.90 -11.16 -36.67
CA THR A 532 -17.14 -9.90 -36.55
C THR A 532 -16.70 -9.41 -37.94
N GLN A 533 -16.28 -8.15 -38.02
CA GLN A 533 -15.67 -7.58 -39.25
C GLN A 533 -14.43 -8.38 -39.73
N SER A 534 -13.82 -9.18 -38.86
CA SER A 534 -12.63 -9.98 -39.14
C SER A 534 -12.93 -11.42 -39.58
N ASN A 535 -14.19 -11.77 -39.84
CA ASN A 535 -14.63 -13.15 -40.10
C ASN A 535 -14.31 -14.10 -38.93
N ALA A 536 -14.49 -13.62 -37.70
CA ALA A 536 -14.39 -14.43 -36.49
C ALA A 536 -15.77 -14.68 -35.90
N LEU A 537 -15.97 -15.89 -35.38
CA LEU A 537 -17.17 -16.28 -34.64
C LEU A 537 -16.87 -16.15 -33.12
N PRO A 538 -17.48 -15.18 -32.42
CA PRO A 538 -17.30 -15.05 -30.98
C PRO A 538 -18.18 -16.06 -30.25
N VAL A 539 -17.55 -16.85 -29.39
CA VAL A 539 -18.16 -17.88 -28.54
C VAL A 539 -17.81 -17.58 -27.09
N THR A 540 -18.82 -17.38 -26.25
CA THR A 540 -18.61 -17.22 -24.81
C THR A 540 -18.85 -18.55 -24.11
N LEU A 541 -17.84 -19.06 -23.41
CA LEU A 541 -17.87 -20.29 -22.63
C LEU A 541 -18.02 -19.96 -21.14
N TYR A 542 -18.78 -20.78 -20.42
CA TYR A 542 -18.94 -20.65 -18.96
C TYR A 542 -18.46 -21.91 -18.26
N TRP A 543 -17.51 -21.73 -17.35
CA TRP A 543 -16.92 -22.79 -16.55
C TRP A 543 -17.29 -22.64 -15.08
N GLN A 544 -17.34 -23.76 -14.36
CA GLN A 544 -17.52 -23.80 -12.91
C GLN A 544 -16.55 -24.81 -12.29
N ALA A 545 -15.71 -24.33 -11.37
CA ALA A 545 -14.91 -25.20 -10.51
C ALA A 545 -15.80 -25.70 -9.36
N LYS A 546 -15.98 -27.02 -9.25
CA LYS A 546 -16.66 -27.68 -8.14
C LYS A 546 -15.73 -28.03 -6.99
N GLN A 547 -14.44 -28.09 -7.25
CA GLN A 547 -13.36 -28.28 -6.29
C GLN A 547 -12.15 -27.46 -6.74
N ASP A 548 -11.17 -27.30 -5.85
CA ASP A 548 -9.92 -26.66 -6.19
C ASP A 548 -9.25 -27.43 -7.34
N GLN A 549 -8.85 -26.69 -8.36
CA GLN A 549 -8.10 -27.23 -9.49
C GLN A 549 -6.61 -27.21 -9.15
N HIS A 550 -5.84 -28.06 -9.83
CA HIS A 550 -4.40 -28.25 -9.58
C HIS A 550 -3.59 -28.36 -10.90
N ARG A 551 -4.25 -28.16 -12.05
CA ARG A 551 -3.64 -28.34 -13.37
C ARG A 551 -4.13 -27.33 -14.39
N ASP A 552 -3.23 -27.01 -15.31
CA ASP A 552 -3.51 -26.17 -16.46
C ASP A 552 -4.11 -26.95 -17.62
N TYR A 553 -5.06 -26.33 -18.31
CA TYR A 553 -5.73 -26.88 -19.47
C TYR A 553 -5.80 -25.88 -20.62
N LEU A 554 -5.84 -26.37 -21.85
CA LEU A 554 -6.24 -25.61 -23.03
C LEU A 554 -7.68 -25.95 -23.42
N ALA A 555 -8.49 -24.93 -23.69
CA ALA A 555 -9.78 -25.10 -24.35
C ALA A 555 -9.55 -25.25 -25.85
N GLN A 556 -10.04 -26.35 -26.42
CA GLN A 556 -10.03 -26.60 -27.86
C GLN A 556 -11.44 -26.49 -28.42
N LEU A 557 -11.63 -25.54 -29.33
CA LEU A 557 -12.89 -25.34 -30.03
C LEU A 557 -12.70 -25.62 -31.52
N CYS A 558 -13.41 -26.62 -32.03
CA CYS A 558 -13.32 -27.05 -33.43
C CYS A 558 -14.68 -26.87 -34.12
N LEU A 559 -14.66 -26.34 -35.34
CA LEU A 559 -15.83 -26.30 -36.21
C LEU A 559 -15.73 -27.43 -37.24
N TYR A 560 -16.79 -28.21 -37.39
CA TYR A 560 -16.88 -29.33 -38.31
C TYR A 560 -17.92 -29.08 -39.39
N ASP A 561 -17.61 -29.47 -40.63
CA ASP A 561 -18.58 -29.46 -41.72
C ASP A 561 -19.52 -30.68 -41.66
N ALA A 562 -20.47 -30.73 -42.61
CA ALA A 562 -21.41 -31.84 -42.74
C ALA A 562 -20.75 -33.20 -43.05
N ALA A 563 -19.50 -33.22 -43.53
CA ALA A 563 -18.73 -34.44 -43.76
C ALA A 563 -17.98 -34.90 -42.49
N GLY A 564 -18.05 -34.14 -41.41
CA GLY A 564 -17.33 -34.41 -40.16
C GLY A 564 -15.85 -34.05 -40.23
N GLN A 565 -15.44 -33.22 -41.21
CA GLN A 565 -14.08 -32.71 -41.30
C GLN A 565 -13.96 -31.37 -40.55
N ALA A 566 -12.89 -31.21 -39.76
CA ALA A 566 -12.62 -29.95 -39.08
C ALA A 566 -12.22 -28.88 -40.10
N VAL A 567 -12.88 -27.73 -40.07
CA VAL A 567 -12.62 -26.60 -40.98
C VAL A 567 -11.77 -25.51 -40.34
N THR A 568 -11.84 -25.37 -39.02
CA THR A 568 -10.99 -24.47 -38.24
C THR A 568 -10.91 -24.96 -36.79
N ARG A 569 -9.83 -24.57 -36.10
CA ARG A 569 -9.58 -24.91 -34.71
C ARG A 569 -9.01 -23.71 -33.97
N TYR A 570 -9.56 -23.46 -32.78
CA TYR A 570 -8.95 -22.63 -31.75
C TYR A 570 -8.40 -23.52 -30.63
N GLN A 571 -7.20 -23.19 -30.14
CA GLN A 571 -6.60 -23.75 -28.94
C GLN A 571 -5.99 -22.61 -28.13
N GLY A 572 -6.35 -22.51 -26.86
CA GLY A 572 -5.78 -21.51 -25.97
C GLY A 572 -6.17 -21.74 -24.52
N TYR A 573 -5.49 -21.05 -23.61
CA TYR A 573 -5.83 -21.09 -22.20
C TYR A 573 -7.22 -20.46 -21.97
N PRO A 574 -8.10 -21.09 -21.17
CA PRO A 574 -9.30 -20.45 -20.69
C PRO A 574 -9.00 -19.08 -20.07
N ALA A 575 -9.94 -18.14 -20.19
CA ALA A 575 -9.78 -16.76 -19.76
C ALA A 575 -8.56 -16.06 -20.42
N GLN A 576 -8.19 -16.47 -21.63
CA GLN A 576 -7.03 -15.96 -22.38
C GLN A 576 -5.70 -16.07 -21.62
N GLY A 577 -5.58 -16.98 -20.65
CA GLY A 577 -4.39 -17.15 -19.82
C GLY A 577 -4.23 -16.12 -18.68
N LEU A 578 -5.22 -15.25 -18.48
CA LEU A 578 -5.28 -14.28 -17.38
C LEU A 578 -5.53 -14.93 -16.02
N TYR A 579 -6.25 -16.05 -16.02
CA TYR A 579 -6.58 -16.75 -14.78
C TYR A 579 -6.39 -18.26 -15.02
N PRO A 580 -5.19 -18.81 -14.75
CA PRO A 580 -4.85 -20.20 -15.06
C PRO A 580 -5.82 -21.17 -14.41
N THR A 581 -6.19 -22.24 -15.11
CA THR A 581 -7.16 -23.19 -14.57
C THR A 581 -6.66 -23.84 -13.29
N ARG A 582 -5.34 -24.02 -13.11
CA ARG A 582 -4.78 -24.61 -11.88
C ARG A 582 -5.03 -23.81 -10.61
N VAL A 583 -5.40 -22.54 -10.69
CA VAL A 583 -5.67 -21.71 -9.50
C VAL A 583 -7.17 -21.53 -9.25
N TRP A 584 -8.03 -22.17 -10.06
CA TRP A 584 -9.48 -22.05 -9.91
C TRP A 584 -9.93 -22.76 -8.64
N LYS A 585 -10.67 -22.03 -7.81
CA LYS A 585 -11.12 -22.47 -6.49
C LYS A 585 -12.57 -22.94 -6.51
N GLU A 586 -12.91 -23.81 -5.56
CA GLU A 586 -14.27 -24.32 -5.35
C GLU A 586 -15.34 -23.20 -5.46
N LYS A 587 -16.39 -23.45 -6.23
CA LYS A 587 -17.56 -22.57 -6.49
C LYS A 587 -17.31 -21.37 -7.40
N GLN A 588 -16.09 -21.13 -7.87
CA GLN A 588 -15.85 -20.07 -8.85
C GLN A 588 -16.53 -20.38 -10.18
N VAL A 589 -17.09 -19.34 -10.79
CA VAL A 589 -17.65 -19.37 -12.14
C VAL A 589 -16.83 -18.43 -13.01
N ILE A 590 -16.29 -18.97 -14.11
CA ILE A 590 -15.38 -18.27 -15.00
C ILE A 590 -16.05 -18.09 -16.36
N ARG A 591 -16.03 -16.85 -16.86
CA ARG A 591 -16.39 -16.53 -18.24
C ARG A 591 -15.15 -16.61 -19.12
N ASP A 592 -15.28 -17.19 -20.29
CA ASP A 592 -14.19 -17.28 -21.24
C ASP A 592 -14.69 -16.86 -22.62
N GLU A 593 -13.96 -15.99 -23.30
CA GLU A 593 -14.38 -15.39 -24.56
C GLU A 593 -13.41 -15.79 -25.66
N VAL A 594 -13.87 -16.73 -26.49
CA VAL A 594 -13.10 -17.34 -27.57
C VAL A 594 -13.57 -16.76 -28.91
N HIS A 595 -12.61 -16.44 -29.77
CA HIS A 595 -12.87 -15.96 -31.13
C HIS A 595 -12.38 -17.00 -32.14
N LEU A 596 -13.30 -17.77 -32.70
CA LEU A 596 -12.96 -18.80 -33.68
C LEU A 596 -12.80 -18.15 -35.06
N ILE A 597 -11.57 -18.13 -35.58
CA ILE A 597 -11.26 -17.50 -36.87
C ILE A 597 -11.72 -18.42 -38.00
N LEU A 598 -12.59 -17.91 -38.88
CA LEU A 598 -13.15 -18.67 -39.99
C LEU A 598 -12.37 -18.39 -41.30
N PRO A 599 -12.09 -19.41 -42.12
CA PRO A 599 -11.68 -19.21 -43.50
C PRO A 599 -12.70 -18.36 -44.27
N SER A 600 -12.22 -17.41 -45.07
CA SER A 600 -13.09 -16.49 -45.85
C SER A 600 -13.84 -17.19 -46.98
N CYS A 601 -13.44 -18.42 -47.32
CA CYS A 601 -14.00 -19.25 -48.39
C CYS A 601 -15.00 -20.32 -47.91
N LEU A 602 -15.43 -20.27 -46.63
CA LEU A 602 -16.39 -21.25 -46.12
C LEU A 602 -17.76 -21.09 -46.81
N PRO A 603 -18.33 -22.16 -47.40
CA PRO A 603 -19.67 -22.08 -47.96
C PRO A 603 -20.72 -21.82 -46.87
N GLY A 604 -21.84 -21.20 -47.26
CA GLY A 604 -22.98 -21.08 -46.35
C GLY A 604 -23.57 -22.46 -46.05
N GLY A 605 -23.88 -22.73 -44.79
CA GLY A 605 -24.39 -24.04 -44.36
C GLY A 605 -24.37 -24.23 -42.86
N ASP A 606 -24.83 -25.40 -42.41
CA ASP A 606 -24.81 -25.79 -41.00
C ASP A 606 -23.49 -26.49 -40.65
N TYR A 607 -22.86 -26.02 -39.58
CA TYR A 607 -21.60 -26.54 -39.06
C TYR A 607 -21.75 -26.96 -37.61
N GLU A 608 -21.13 -28.06 -37.22
CA GLU A 608 -21.15 -28.53 -35.83
C GLU A 608 -19.99 -27.95 -35.03
N LEU A 609 -20.29 -27.33 -33.89
CA LEU A 609 -19.29 -26.80 -32.96
C LEU A 609 -18.99 -27.85 -31.88
N ARG A 610 -17.71 -28.17 -31.65
CA ARG A 610 -17.29 -29.12 -30.61
C ARG A 610 -16.22 -28.53 -29.70
N LEU A 611 -16.33 -28.83 -28.41
CA LEU A 611 -15.43 -28.40 -27.34
C LEU A 611 -14.73 -29.61 -26.71
N SER A 612 -13.42 -29.51 -26.57
CA SER A 612 -12.58 -30.46 -25.84
C SER A 612 -11.68 -29.69 -24.88
N LEU A 613 -11.21 -30.38 -23.83
CA LEU A 613 -10.26 -29.84 -22.87
C LEU A 613 -8.95 -30.65 -22.94
N LEU A 614 -7.81 -29.99 -23.08
CA LEU A 614 -6.51 -30.64 -23.23
C LEU A 614 -5.66 -30.37 -21.98
N ALA A 615 -5.22 -31.42 -21.29
CA ALA A 615 -4.37 -31.31 -20.11
C ALA A 615 -2.95 -30.89 -20.51
N LEU A 616 -2.33 -30.01 -19.71
CA LEU A 616 -0.93 -29.62 -19.91
C LEU A 616 0.00 -30.33 -18.92
N GLN A 617 1.24 -30.54 -19.36
CA GLN A 617 2.35 -30.97 -18.49
C GLN A 617 2.72 -29.84 -17.52
N ASP A 618 2.97 -30.19 -16.26
CA ASP A 618 3.26 -29.23 -15.18
C ASP A 618 4.75 -28.93 -15.01
N ASN A 619 5.62 -29.74 -15.61
CA ASN A 619 7.09 -29.69 -15.51
C ASN A 619 7.77 -29.09 -16.75
N THR A 620 6.99 -28.65 -17.75
CA THR A 620 7.52 -27.99 -18.94
C THR A 620 7.19 -26.50 -18.95
N ALA A 621 8.16 -25.68 -19.33
CA ALA A 621 7.97 -24.24 -19.45
C ALA A 621 7.11 -23.84 -20.67
N SER A 622 7.03 -24.71 -21.67
CA SER A 622 6.17 -24.56 -22.85
C SER A 622 4.81 -25.23 -22.62
N ALA A 623 3.78 -24.77 -23.31
CA ALA A 623 2.44 -25.35 -23.28
C ALA A 623 2.39 -26.71 -24.00
N THR A 624 2.93 -27.74 -23.35
CA THR A 624 2.99 -29.12 -23.88
C THR A 624 1.75 -29.89 -23.46
N ILE A 625 1.01 -30.42 -24.43
CA ILE A 625 -0.19 -31.23 -24.18
C ILE A 625 0.21 -32.61 -23.63
N ASP A 626 -0.38 -32.98 -22.51
CA ASP A 626 -0.34 -34.32 -21.95
C ASP A 626 -1.48 -35.15 -22.55
N LEU A 627 -1.15 -35.99 -23.54
CA LEU A 627 -2.12 -36.81 -24.25
C LEU A 627 -2.69 -37.94 -23.39
N GLU A 628 -1.98 -38.37 -22.34
CA GLU A 628 -2.45 -39.44 -21.45
C GLU A 628 -3.48 -38.93 -20.45
N LEU A 629 -3.31 -37.70 -19.97
CA LEU A 629 -4.20 -37.06 -19.00
C LEU A 629 -5.33 -36.25 -19.65
N SER A 630 -5.30 -36.06 -20.98
CA SER A 630 -6.34 -35.34 -21.70
C SER A 630 -7.62 -36.20 -21.79
N PRO A 631 -8.79 -35.69 -21.37
CA PRO A 631 -10.03 -36.44 -21.47
C PRO A 631 -10.37 -36.77 -22.93
N ALA A 632 -10.81 -38.01 -23.16
CA ALA A 632 -11.29 -38.44 -24.49
C ALA A 632 -12.65 -37.80 -24.86
N GLU A 633 -13.39 -37.31 -23.87
CA GLU A 633 -14.72 -36.75 -24.07
C GLU A 633 -14.67 -35.39 -24.79
N THR A 634 -15.50 -35.27 -25.83
CA THR A 634 -15.70 -34.03 -26.58
C THR A 634 -17.18 -33.68 -26.52
N ALA A 635 -17.50 -32.46 -26.07
CA ALA A 635 -18.86 -31.98 -25.98
C ALA A 635 -19.29 -31.34 -27.31
N SER A 636 -20.39 -31.81 -27.89
CA SER A 636 -21.04 -31.11 -29.00
C SER A 636 -21.81 -29.90 -28.47
N LEU A 637 -21.48 -28.71 -28.97
CA LEU A 637 -22.11 -27.43 -28.66
C LEU A 637 -23.18 -27.06 -29.70
N GLY A 638 -23.69 -28.03 -30.45
CA GLY A 638 -24.76 -27.83 -31.43
C GLY A 638 -24.30 -27.28 -32.77
N THR A 639 -25.28 -26.96 -33.62
CA THR A 639 -25.08 -26.55 -35.01
C THR A 639 -25.23 -25.05 -35.21
N ILE A 640 -24.37 -24.47 -36.03
CA ILE A 640 -24.33 -23.05 -36.35
C ILE A 640 -24.50 -22.89 -37.85
N ALA A 641 -25.52 -22.12 -38.25
CA ALA A 641 -25.72 -21.73 -39.64
C ALA A 641 -24.81 -20.54 -39.97
N LEU A 642 -23.84 -20.74 -40.86
CA LEU A 642 -22.99 -19.66 -41.36
C LEU A 642 -23.60 -19.02 -42.61
N PRO A 643 -23.56 -17.68 -42.74
CA PRO A 643 -23.99 -17.01 -43.95
C PRO A 643 -23.07 -17.36 -45.13
N PRO A 644 -23.55 -17.28 -46.38
CA PRO A 644 -22.72 -17.53 -47.55
C PRO A 644 -21.55 -16.53 -47.61
N ALA A 645 -20.31 -17.04 -47.69
CA ALA A 645 -19.10 -16.24 -47.85
C ALA A 645 -18.63 -16.20 -49.31
N SER A 646 -17.48 -15.56 -49.57
CA SER A 646 -16.83 -15.57 -50.89
C SER A 646 -16.46 -17.00 -51.31
N ASN A 647 -16.43 -17.30 -52.61
CA ASN A 647 -15.95 -18.60 -53.10
C ASN A 647 -14.42 -18.72 -53.14
N SER A 648 -13.69 -17.61 -52.92
CA SER A 648 -12.23 -17.56 -52.96
C SER A 648 -11.60 -17.19 -51.62
N ALA A 649 -10.47 -17.82 -51.30
CA ALA A 649 -9.65 -17.43 -50.17
C ALA A 649 -8.92 -16.11 -50.45
N THR A 650 -9.06 -15.15 -49.54
CA THR A 650 -8.25 -13.92 -49.52
C THR A 650 -6.76 -14.27 -49.48
N ASP A 651 -5.95 -13.69 -50.37
CA ASP A 651 -4.51 -13.99 -50.53
C ASP A 651 -3.64 -13.53 -49.35
N GLU A 652 -4.11 -12.60 -48.51
CA GLU A 652 -3.32 -12.04 -47.41
C GLU A 652 -3.35 -12.93 -46.16
N ALA A 653 -2.18 -13.29 -45.65
CA ALA A 653 -2.04 -13.89 -44.33
C ALA A 653 -2.49 -12.90 -43.24
N ARG A 654 -3.18 -13.41 -42.23
CA ARG A 654 -3.71 -12.60 -41.13
C ARG A 654 -3.32 -13.17 -39.79
N LEU A 655 -3.02 -12.25 -38.88
CA LEU A 655 -2.69 -12.54 -37.50
C LEU A 655 -3.80 -11.98 -36.61
N CYS A 656 -4.40 -12.85 -35.80
CA CYS A 656 -5.63 -12.56 -35.08
C CYS A 656 -5.47 -12.77 -33.57
N LEU A 657 -5.76 -11.73 -32.80
CA LEU A 657 -5.73 -11.71 -31.35
C LEU A 657 -7.10 -11.27 -30.82
N SER A 658 -7.78 -12.13 -30.06
CA SER A 658 -9.08 -11.83 -29.43
C SER A 658 -10.10 -11.20 -30.40
N GLY A 659 -10.17 -11.73 -31.64
CA GLY A 659 -11.06 -11.26 -32.69
C GLY A 659 -10.54 -10.07 -33.52
N ALA A 660 -9.51 -9.35 -33.07
CA ALA A 660 -8.85 -8.32 -33.87
C ALA A 660 -7.81 -8.96 -34.78
N CYS A 661 -7.99 -8.85 -36.10
CA CYS A 661 -7.06 -9.39 -37.08
C CYS A 661 -6.33 -8.26 -37.82
N GLN A 662 -5.02 -8.41 -38.03
CA GLN A 662 -4.23 -7.53 -38.90
C GLN A 662 -3.70 -8.30 -40.10
N SER A 663 -3.83 -7.70 -41.29
CA SER A 663 -3.16 -8.15 -42.53
C SER A 663 -1.97 -7.24 -42.92
N GLN A 664 -1.78 -6.12 -42.21
CA GLN A 664 -0.62 -5.22 -42.32
C GLN A 664 -0.35 -4.59 -40.95
N GLY A 665 0.92 -4.42 -40.58
CA GLY A 665 1.33 -3.76 -39.33
C GLY A 665 1.78 -4.73 -38.23
N THR A 666 1.72 -4.30 -36.98
CA THR A 666 2.18 -5.08 -35.83
C THR A 666 1.14 -5.07 -34.71
N LEU A 667 0.80 -6.25 -34.19
CA LEU A 667 -0.05 -6.41 -33.00
C LEU A 667 0.80 -6.42 -31.73
N GLU A 668 0.31 -5.81 -30.66
CA GLU A 668 1.00 -5.78 -29.36
C GLU A 668 0.52 -6.95 -28.49
N LEU A 669 1.45 -7.74 -27.95
CA LEU A 669 1.22 -8.76 -26.94
C LEU A 669 1.95 -8.38 -25.66
N SER A 670 1.21 -8.12 -24.59
CA SER A 670 1.74 -7.68 -23.30
C SER A 670 1.42 -8.64 -22.14
N GLN A 671 0.96 -9.85 -22.45
CA GLN A 671 0.47 -10.81 -21.46
C GLN A 671 0.97 -12.24 -21.74
N LEU A 672 1.61 -12.87 -20.76
CA LEU A 672 1.97 -14.29 -20.84
C LEU A 672 0.75 -15.20 -21.05
N ARG A 673 0.98 -16.37 -21.65
CA ARG A 673 -0.04 -17.40 -21.93
C ARG A 673 -1.17 -16.96 -22.88
N GLN A 674 -1.02 -15.80 -23.51
CA GLN A 674 -2.00 -15.32 -24.47
C GLN A 674 -1.91 -16.14 -25.77
N SER A 675 -3.06 -16.57 -26.28
CA SER A 675 -3.18 -17.34 -27.51
C SER A 675 -3.38 -16.43 -28.72
N LEU A 676 -2.73 -16.75 -29.83
CA LEU A 676 -2.81 -16.05 -31.09
C LEU A 676 -3.16 -17.03 -32.22
N THR A 677 -4.05 -16.64 -33.12
CA THR A 677 -4.39 -17.46 -34.29
C THR A 677 -3.84 -16.82 -35.57
N VAL A 678 -3.11 -17.59 -36.37
CA VAL A 678 -2.63 -17.20 -37.70
C VAL A 678 -3.42 -17.97 -38.75
N ILE A 679 -3.86 -17.28 -39.79
CA ILE A 679 -4.49 -17.87 -40.97
C ILE A 679 -3.69 -17.48 -42.22
N SER A 680 -3.19 -18.48 -42.95
CA SER A 680 -2.31 -18.30 -44.11
C SER A 680 -2.52 -19.41 -45.16
N LYS A 681 -2.09 -19.16 -46.40
CA LYS A 681 -2.05 -20.18 -47.47
C LYS A 681 -0.84 -21.12 -47.32
N ASP A 682 0.30 -20.58 -46.89
CA ASP A 682 1.56 -21.31 -46.74
C ASP A 682 1.88 -21.74 -45.29
N SER A 683 2.90 -22.59 -45.15
CA SER A 683 3.49 -23.02 -43.87
C SER A 683 4.40 -21.94 -43.29
N SER A 684 3.83 -20.82 -42.86
CA SER A 684 4.59 -19.70 -42.28
C SER A 684 4.67 -19.80 -40.75
N PHE A 685 5.86 -19.56 -40.19
CA PHE A 685 6.10 -19.39 -38.75
C PHE A 685 6.49 -17.94 -38.44
N LEU A 686 6.49 -17.58 -37.15
CA LEU A 686 6.85 -16.23 -36.71
C LEU A 686 8.36 -16.16 -36.44
N ILE A 687 9.07 -15.32 -37.21
CA ILE A 687 10.51 -15.11 -37.08
C ILE A 687 10.83 -13.79 -36.37
N PRO A 688 11.87 -13.73 -35.54
CA PRO A 688 12.33 -12.47 -34.93
C PRO A 688 12.73 -11.44 -35.99
N SER A 689 12.27 -10.21 -35.83
CA SER A 689 12.66 -9.07 -36.68
C SER A 689 14.03 -8.55 -36.25
N THR A 690 15.02 -8.61 -37.13
CA THR A 690 16.33 -7.98 -36.92
C THR A 690 16.23 -6.46 -37.06
N GLY A 691 15.93 -5.77 -35.96
CA GLY A 691 16.02 -4.31 -35.85
C GLY A 691 17.49 -3.85 -35.83
N SER A 692 17.79 -2.77 -36.54
CA SER A 692 19.12 -2.21 -36.80
C SER A 692 20.05 -2.06 -35.57
N GLY A 693 21.24 -2.67 -35.63
CA GLY A 693 22.48 -2.10 -35.07
C GLY A 693 23.18 -2.80 -33.90
N GLN A 694 22.58 -3.80 -33.25
CA GLN A 694 23.28 -4.64 -32.28
C GLN A 694 23.36 -6.08 -32.77
N ALA A 695 24.57 -6.66 -32.74
CA ALA A 695 24.78 -8.06 -33.09
C ALA A 695 23.98 -8.95 -32.09
N PRO A 696 23.14 -9.89 -32.57
CA PRO A 696 22.33 -10.74 -31.70
C PRO A 696 23.19 -11.68 -30.84
N GLN A 697 22.81 -11.91 -29.59
CA GLN A 697 23.33 -13.02 -28.79
C GLN A 697 22.70 -14.35 -29.28
N PRO A 698 23.50 -15.35 -29.70
CA PRO A 698 23.03 -16.46 -30.54
C PRO A 698 22.06 -17.48 -29.90
N SER A 699 21.83 -17.48 -28.59
CA SER A 699 20.97 -18.47 -27.89
C SER A 699 19.51 -18.03 -27.64
N SER A 700 19.15 -16.76 -27.92
CA SER A 700 17.92 -16.13 -27.38
C SER A 700 16.75 -15.93 -28.36
N PHE A 701 16.91 -16.31 -29.63
CA PHE A 701 15.96 -15.99 -30.71
C PHE A 701 15.68 -17.17 -31.65
N ALA A 702 15.03 -18.21 -31.12
CA ALA A 702 14.43 -19.26 -31.94
C ALA A 702 13.15 -18.74 -32.65
N PRO A 703 12.76 -19.32 -33.80
CA PRO A 703 11.45 -19.04 -34.39
C PRO A 703 10.33 -19.42 -33.41
N TRP A 704 9.28 -18.60 -33.35
CA TRP A 704 8.09 -18.91 -32.56
C TRP A 704 7.22 -19.89 -33.36
N LEU A 705 7.14 -21.11 -32.86
CA LEU A 705 6.45 -22.23 -33.51
C LEU A 705 4.99 -22.33 -33.08
N PRO A 706 4.11 -22.85 -33.95
CA PRO A 706 2.72 -23.13 -33.60
C PRO A 706 2.62 -24.32 -32.64
N LEU A 707 1.51 -24.38 -31.90
CA LEU A 707 1.21 -25.45 -30.94
C LEU A 707 1.08 -26.83 -31.62
N ASP A 708 0.52 -26.85 -32.83
CA ASP A 708 0.40 -28.04 -33.67
C ASP A 708 0.48 -27.66 -35.17
N ALA A 709 0.27 -28.64 -36.07
CA ALA A 709 0.33 -28.42 -37.52
C ALA A 709 -0.78 -27.47 -38.06
N GLY A 710 -1.84 -27.26 -37.29
CA GLY A 710 -3.03 -26.50 -37.68
C GLY A 710 -4.10 -27.33 -38.39
N VAL A 711 -5.18 -26.64 -38.77
CA VAL A 711 -6.27 -27.20 -39.59
C VAL A 711 -6.25 -26.56 -40.96
N THR A 712 -6.07 -27.38 -42.00
CA THR A 712 -6.10 -26.95 -43.41
C THR A 712 -7.46 -27.26 -44.02
N TYR A 713 -8.14 -26.22 -44.50
CA TYR A 713 -9.40 -26.31 -45.23
C TYR A 713 -9.15 -26.11 -46.74
N GLN A 714 -9.80 -26.93 -47.56
CA GLN A 714 -9.75 -26.84 -49.02
C GLN A 714 -10.95 -26.01 -49.51
N CYS A 715 -10.67 -24.83 -50.07
CA CYS A 715 -11.68 -23.93 -50.60
C CYS A 715 -12.29 -24.46 -51.90
N PRO A 716 -13.53 -24.06 -52.25
CA PRO A 716 -14.20 -24.50 -53.48
C PRO A 716 -13.45 -24.16 -54.78
N ASP A 717 -12.58 -23.15 -54.76
CA ASP A 717 -11.74 -22.74 -55.89
C ASP A 717 -10.44 -23.54 -56.04
N GLY A 718 -10.20 -24.53 -55.16
CA GLY A 718 -9.00 -25.36 -55.13
C GLY A 718 -7.84 -24.77 -54.34
N SER A 719 -7.99 -23.58 -53.75
CA SER A 719 -7.01 -23.02 -52.82
C SER A 719 -7.10 -23.68 -51.44
N ALA A 720 -6.01 -23.70 -50.68
CA ALA A 720 -5.97 -24.21 -49.32
C ALA A 720 -5.65 -23.09 -48.33
N VAL A 721 -6.30 -23.12 -47.16
CA VAL A 721 -6.05 -22.16 -46.08
C VAL A 721 -5.82 -22.94 -44.79
N THR A 722 -4.75 -22.61 -44.08
CA THR A 722 -4.40 -23.26 -42.82
C THR A 722 -4.56 -22.29 -41.65
N THR A 723 -5.20 -22.76 -40.59
CA THR A 723 -5.33 -22.05 -39.30
C THR A 723 -4.40 -22.67 -38.28
N ARG A 724 -3.54 -21.87 -37.64
CA ARG A 724 -2.58 -22.31 -36.61
C ARG A 724 -2.71 -21.47 -35.35
N ASN A 725 -2.52 -22.10 -34.19
CA ASN A 725 -2.55 -21.42 -32.90
C ASN A 725 -1.14 -21.34 -32.32
N PHE A 726 -0.80 -20.19 -31.76
CA PHE A 726 0.46 -19.88 -31.10
C PHE A 726 0.17 -19.46 -29.66
N ILE A 727 1.07 -19.79 -28.74
CA ILE A 727 0.97 -19.42 -27.32
C ILE A 727 2.28 -18.71 -26.91
N LEU A 728 2.16 -17.65 -26.11
CA LEU A 728 3.30 -16.92 -25.57
C LEU A 728 3.85 -17.62 -24.30
N ASP A 729 4.91 -18.41 -24.45
CA ASP A 729 5.61 -19.21 -23.41
C ASP A 729 7.16 -19.17 -23.55
N ARG A 730 7.92 -20.06 -22.87
CA ARG A 730 9.41 -20.01 -22.76
C ARG A 730 10.20 -19.78 -24.06
N PRO A 731 9.89 -20.42 -25.21
CA PRO A 731 10.63 -20.23 -26.46
C PRO A 731 10.51 -18.81 -27.03
N VAL A 732 9.60 -17.98 -26.50
CA VAL A 732 9.28 -16.66 -27.05
C VAL A 732 9.86 -15.57 -26.14
N SER A 733 10.87 -14.88 -26.66
CA SER A 733 11.53 -13.75 -25.98
C SER A 733 10.79 -12.44 -26.27
N PRO A 734 10.86 -11.43 -25.38
CA PRO A 734 10.38 -10.08 -25.70
C PRO A 734 11.09 -9.52 -26.92
N ALA A 735 10.36 -9.35 -28.02
CA ALA A 735 10.90 -8.97 -29.33
C ALA A 735 9.78 -8.62 -30.31
N GLN A 736 10.14 -7.98 -31.42
CA GLN A 736 9.26 -7.96 -32.59
C GLN A 736 9.44 -9.26 -33.38
N TYR A 737 8.35 -9.97 -33.64
CA TYR A 737 8.26 -11.11 -34.54
C TYR A 737 7.50 -10.71 -35.80
N ARG A 738 7.82 -11.31 -36.94
CA ARG A 738 7.10 -11.14 -38.20
C ARG A 738 6.73 -12.49 -38.78
N LEU A 739 5.58 -12.55 -39.41
CA LEU A 739 5.21 -13.73 -40.17
C LEU A 739 6.07 -13.75 -41.43
N GLU A 740 6.76 -14.87 -41.64
CA GLU A 740 7.69 -15.08 -42.77
C GLU A 740 7.10 -14.58 -44.08
N ASP A 741 7.90 -13.84 -44.86
CA ASP A 741 7.54 -13.22 -46.14
C ASP A 741 6.36 -12.22 -46.12
N THR A 742 6.01 -11.66 -44.96
CA THR A 742 4.97 -10.63 -44.85
C THR A 742 5.40 -9.40 -44.04
N SER A 743 4.63 -8.31 -44.16
CA SER A 743 4.77 -7.12 -43.32
C SER A 743 4.00 -7.20 -42.00
N VAL A 744 3.34 -8.34 -41.73
CA VAL A 744 2.54 -8.57 -40.53
C VAL A 744 3.43 -9.09 -39.42
N GLY A 745 3.32 -8.50 -38.23
CA GLY A 745 4.10 -8.93 -37.10
C GLY A 745 3.38 -8.81 -35.76
N VAL A 746 4.11 -9.21 -34.74
CA VAL A 746 3.71 -9.10 -33.34
C VAL A 746 4.86 -8.49 -32.56
N ASN A 747 4.59 -7.48 -31.77
CA ASN A 747 5.52 -6.96 -30.79
C ASN A 747 5.20 -7.63 -29.44
N VAL A 748 6.12 -8.45 -28.95
CA VAL A 748 6.03 -9.10 -27.64
C VAL A 748 6.66 -8.16 -26.61
N ALA A 749 5.81 -7.53 -25.82
CA ALA A 749 6.14 -6.54 -24.79
C ALA A 749 5.87 -7.08 -23.37
N THR A 750 6.32 -8.31 -23.09
CA THR A 750 6.25 -8.93 -21.75
C THR A 750 7.58 -8.82 -21.00
N ARG A 751 7.64 -9.29 -19.75
CA ARG A 751 8.91 -9.36 -19.02
C ARG A 751 9.86 -10.35 -19.70
N GLN A 752 11.15 -10.13 -19.54
CA GLN A 752 12.14 -11.15 -19.86
C GLN A 752 12.16 -12.20 -18.73
N ARG A 753 12.02 -13.48 -19.10
CA ARG A 753 12.10 -14.60 -18.17
C ARG A 753 13.51 -15.17 -18.21
N ASN A 754 14.11 -15.42 -17.06
CA ASN A 754 15.44 -16.02 -16.96
C ASN A 754 15.32 -17.51 -16.65
N PHE A 755 16.10 -18.34 -17.31
CA PHE A 755 16.16 -19.80 -17.09
C PHE A 755 17.59 -20.28 -16.83
N GLU A 756 18.55 -19.35 -16.82
CA GLU A 756 19.94 -19.62 -16.48
C GLU A 756 20.15 -19.35 -14.99
N ALA A 757 20.81 -20.29 -14.31
CA ALA A 757 21.17 -20.11 -12.92
C ALA A 757 22.20 -18.97 -12.77
N PRO A 758 22.14 -18.17 -11.69
CA PRO A 758 23.15 -17.14 -11.44
C PRO A 758 24.53 -17.81 -11.26
N VAL A 759 25.57 -17.23 -11.87
CA VAL A 759 26.92 -17.84 -11.89
C VAL A 759 27.73 -17.53 -10.63
N ASP A 760 27.39 -16.45 -9.92
CA ASP A 760 28.14 -15.93 -8.77
C ASP A 760 27.24 -15.70 -7.55
N LEU A 761 26.68 -16.77 -6.97
CA LEU A 761 25.89 -16.68 -5.73
C LEU A 761 26.81 -16.55 -4.51
N GLN A 762 26.50 -15.62 -3.60
CA GLN A 762 27.26 -15.45 -2.35
C GLN A 762 27.19 -16.70 -1.47
N PHE A 763 25.98 -17.26 -1.34
CA PHE A 763 25.73 -18.51 -0.63
C PHE A 763 24.84 -19.39 -1.51
N GLU A 764 25.35 -20.57 -1.87
CA GLU A 764 24.58 -21.58 -2.60
C GLU A 764 23.68 -22.39 -1.67
N SER A 765 22.57 -22.87 -2.19
CA SER A 765 21.63 -23.75 -1.50
C SER A 765 21.19 -24.88 -2.43
N ASP A 766 20.87 -26.03 -1.83
CA ASP A 766 20.37 -27.20 -2.53
C ASP A 766 18.97 -27.59 -2.00
N VAL A 767 18.21 -26.66 -1.41
CA VAL A 767 16.93 -27.00 -0.77
C VAL A 767 15.80 -26.97 -1.78
N ILE A 768 15.05 -28.08 -1.88
CA ILE A 768 13.82 -28.19 -2.66
C ILE A 768 12.63 -28.24 -1.70
N PHE A 769 11.65 -27.37 -1.93
CA PHE A 769 10.37 -27.29 -1.23
C PHE A 769 9.26 -27.97 -2.04
N ASP A 770 8.60 -28.96 -1.43
CA ASP A 770 7.42 -29.66 -1.97
C ASP A 770 7.56 -30.07 -3.44
N ASP A 771 8.76 -30.55 -3.83
CA ASP A 771 9.17 -30.96 -5.19
C ASP A 771 9.00 -29.95 -6.34
N SER A 772 8.55 -28.73 -6.01
CA SER A 772 8.05 -27.75 -6.97
C SER A 772 8.93 -26.51 -7.05
N LEU A 773 9.68 -26.18 -6.00
CA LEU A 773 10.53 -25.00 -5.90
C LEU A 773 11.89 -25.34 -5.32
N GLU A 774 12.95 -24.78 -5.89
CA GLU A 774 14.31 -24.93 -5.41
C GLU A 774 14.88 -23.56 -5.03
N LEU A 775 15.44 -23.46 -3.83
CA LEU A 775 16.25 -22.32 -3.43
C LEU A 775 17.67 -22.56 -3.97
N LEU A 776 18.08 -21.81 -4.99
CA LEU A 776 19.41 -21.90 -5.58
C LEU A 776 20.48 -21.30 -4.67
N GLY A 777 20.10 -20.26 -3.92
CA GLY A 777 21.01 -19.53 -3.05
C GLY A 777 20.44 -18.21 -2.59
N TYR A 778 21.25 -17.46 -1.85
CA TYR A 778 20.87 -16.17 -1.31
C TYR A 778 22.07 -15.24 -1.13
N GLU A 779 21.77 -13.95 -1.04
CA GLU A 779 22.71 -12.90 -0.67
C GLU A 779 22.20 -12.22 0.59
N ALA A 780 23.07 -12.05 1.57
CA ALA A 780 22.75 -11.41 2.84
C ALA A 780 23.97 -10.68 3.37
N ASP A 781 23.80 -9.40 3.72
CA ASP A 781 24.83 -8.64 4.43
C ASP A 781 24.75 -8.94 5.93
N LEU A 782 25.53 -9.95 6.32
CA LEU A 782 25.66 -10.44 7.69
C LEU A 782 26.64 -9.62 8.55
N SER A 783 27.04 -8.42 8.09
CA SER A 783 27.87 -7.53 8.90
C SER A 783 27.16 -7.08 10.18
N PRO A 784 27.90 -6.70 11.24
CA PRO A 784 27.30 -6.23 12.47
C PRO A 784 26.39 -5.01 12.26
N ARG A 785 25.18 -5.05 12.82
CA ARG A 785 24.12 -4.04 12.68
C ARG A 785 23.72 -3.43 14.01
N TYR A 786 23.20 -2.21 14.00
CA TYR A 786 22.45 -1.67 15.15
C TYR A 786 21.00 -2.17 15.12
N PRO A 787 20.26 -2.10 16.24
CA PRO A 787 18.87 -2.59 16.32
C PRO A 787 17.92 -2.01 15.27
N ASP A 788 18.20 -0.78 14.81
CA ASP A 788 17.37 -0.04 13.84
C ASP A 788 17.80 -0.26 12.38
N ASP A 789 18.94 -0.91 12.14
CA ASP A 789 19.43 -1.12 10.78
C ASP A 789 18.61 -2.25 10.12
N PRO A 790 18.10 -2.04 8.90
CA PRO A 790 17.38 -3.09 8.18
C PRO A 790 18.33 -4.22 7.77
N ILE A 791 17.83 -5.45 7.82
CA ILE A 791 18.52 -6.65 7.35
C ILE A 791 17.89 -7.03 6.01
N GLU A 792 18.64 -6.83 4.93
CA GLU A 792 18.22 -7.21 3.58
C GLU A 792 18.72 -8.61 3.23
N VAL A 793 17.82 -9.45 2.74
CA VAL A 793 18.08 -10.81 2.27
C VAL A 793 17.50 -10.94 0.87
N ILE A 794 18.36 -11.27 -0.10
CA ILE A 794 17.96 -11.53 -1.48
C ILE A 794 17.99 -13.04 -1.71
N THR A 795 16.91 -13.62 -2.20
CA THR A 795 16.78 -15.05 -2.45
C THR A 795 16.62 -15.33 -3.94
N HIS A 796 17.24 -16.42 -4.41
CA HIS A 796 17.19 -16.85 -5.80
C HIS A 796 16.51 -18.20 -5.90
N TRP A 797 15.41 -18.26 -6.64
CA TRP A 797 14.54 -19.42 -6.72
C TRP A 797 14.47 -19.98 -8.13
N ARG A 798 14.36 -21.31 -8.26
CA ARG A 798 14.03 -22.00 -9.51
C ARG A 798 12.72 -22.75 -9.34
N ALA A 799 11.76 -22.50 -10.24
CA ALA A 799 10.57 -23.34 -10.31
C ALA A 799 10.91 -24.68 -10.98
N LEU A 800 10.56 -25.80 -10.37
CA LEU A 800 10.70 -27.13 -10.96
C LEU A 800 9.40 -27.58 -11.64
N ARG A 801 8.27 -27.12 -11.10
CA ARG A 801 6.91 -27.36 -11.62
C ARG A 801 6.05 -26.11 -11.51
N SER A 802 4.95 -26.10 -12.25
CA SER A 802 3.89 -25.09 -12.09
C SER A 802 3.22 -25.27 -10.74
N THR A 803 3.24 -24.23 -9.92
CA THR A 803 2.54 -24.22 -8.61
C THR A 803 1.11 -23.71 -8.77
N ASP A 804 0.20 -24.28 -7.98
CA ASP A 804 -1.25 -23.99 -7.96
C ASP A 804 -1.68 -23.16 -6.72
N GLN A 805 -0.75 -22.94 -5.81
CA GLN A 805 -0.89 -22.12 -4.62
C GLN A 805 0.24 -21.10 -4.55
N ILE A 806 -0.04 -19.93 -3.97
CA ILE A 806 1.03 -18.98 -3.65
C ILE A 806 1.58 -19.34 -2.28
N TYR A 807 2.89 -19.43 -2.21
CA TYR A 807 3.58 -19.68 -0.97
C TYR A 807 4.03 -18.38 -0.32
N TYR A 808 4.18 -18.43 1.00
CA TYR A 808 4.74 -17.34 1.77
C TYR A 808 6.14 -17.70 2.19
N VAL A 809 7.07 -16.78 1.96
CA VAL A 809 8.38 -16.78 2.61
C VAL A 809 8.18 -16.26 4.02
N THR A 810 8.65 -17.03 5.01
CA THR A 810 8.91 -16.51 6.35
C THR A 810 10.41 -16.37 6.57
N LEU A 811 10.81 -15.24 7.13
CA LEU A 811 12.14 -15.02 7.70
C LEU A 811 12.02 -14.79 9.19
N HIS A 812 12.66 -15.63 10.00
CA HIS A 812 12.75 -15.45 11.44
C HIS A 812 14.13 -14.93 11.84
N LEU A 813 14.15 -13.96 12.76
CA LEU A 813 15.35 -13.54 13.49
C LEU A 813 15.33 -14.20 14.86
N LEU A 814 16.08 -15.29 14.99
CA LEU A 814 16.15 -16.11 16.19
C LEU A 814 17.40 -15.74 16.98
N ASP A 815 17.29 -15.51 18.29
CA ASP A 815 18.48 -15.38 19.11
C ASP A 815 19.17 -16.74 19.34
N ASN A 816 20.34 -16.72 19.96
CA ASN A 816 21.09 -17.95 20.27
C ASN A 816 20.36 -18.93 21.23
N THR A 817 19.24 -18.51 21.84
CA THR A 817 18.35 -19.37 22.64
C THR A 817 17.17 -19.92 21.84
N MET A 818 17.14 -19.69 20.52
CA MET A 818 16.03 -20.00 19.61
C MET A 818 14.75 -19.22 19.91
N THR A 819 14.87 -18.08 20.62
CA THR A 819 13.72 -17.18 20.83
C THR A 819 13.58 -16.26 19.61
N MET A 820 12.37 -16.15 19.07
CA MET A 820 12.07 -15.27 17.93
C MET A 820 11.93 -13.82 18.41
N HIS A 821 12.70 -12.90 17.81
CA HIS A 821 12.62 -11.46 18.07
C HIS A 821 12.16 -10.64 16.87
N GLY A 822 12.18 -11.24 15.68
CA GLY A 822 11.67 -10.65 14.45
C GLY A 822 11.12 -11.72 13.53
N GLN A 823 10.06 -11.36 12.80
CA GLN A 823 9.44 -12.19 11.77
C GLN A 823 9.03 -11.30 10.60
N LEU A 824 9.26 -11.79 9.39
CA LEU A 824 8.68 -11.25 8.16
C LEU A 824 7.92 -12.37 7.47
N ASP A 825 6.67 -12.11 7.12
CA ASP A 825 5.86 -12.98 6.26
C ASP A 825 5.52 -12.25 4.96
N GLN A 826 5.86 -12.84 3.83
CA GLN A 826 5.70 -12.19 2.52
C GLN A 826 5.34 -13.19 1.42
N PHE A 827 4.53 -12.77 0.44
CA PHE A 827 4.27 -13.57 -0.76
C PHE A 827 5.56 -13.83 -1.53
N LEU A 828 5.82 -15.09 -1.86
CA LEU A 828 6.96 -15.46 -2.69
C LEU A 828 6.81 -14.85 -4.10
N GLY A 829 7.77 -14.01 -4.50
CA GLY A 829 7.78 -13.30 -5.78
C GLY A 829 7.00 -11.97 -5.78
N GLN A 830 6.31 -11.64 -4.69
CA GLN A 830 5.57 -10.38 -4.49
C GLN A 830 4.63 -10.01 -5.65
N LEU A 831 5.09 -9.15 -6.56
CA LEU A 831 4.36 -8.64 -7.73
C LEU A 831 4.33 -9.63 -8.90
N TYR A 832 5.19 -10.66 -8.87
CA TYR A 832 5.22 -11.77 -9.80
C TYR A 832 5.23 -13.08 -9.01
N PRO A 833 4.07 -13.49 -8.48
CA PRO A 833 3.99 -14.60 -7.54
C PRO A 833 4.40 -15.94 -8.17
N ASN A 834 4.80 -16.89 -7.32
CA ASN A 834 5.27 -18.21 -7.73
C ASN A 834 4.31 -19.00 -8.64
N VAL A 835 3.00 -18.76 -8.56
CA VAL A 835 2.01 -19.36 -9.46
C VAL A 835 2.16 -18.91 -10.92
N LEU A 836 2.92 -17.86 -11.22
CA LEU A 836 3.22 -17.43 -12.59
C LEU A 836 4.53 -17.99 -13.13
N TRP A 837 5.38 -18.52 -12.25
CA TRP A 837 6.70 -19.00 -12.63
C TRP A 837 6.56 -20.24 -13.51
N ALA A 838 7.30 -20.26 -14.61
CA ALA A 838 7.33 -21.42 -15.48
C ALA A 838 8.35 -22.42 -14.94
N PRO A 839 8.13 -23.72 -15.14
CA PRO A 839 9.16 -24.73 -14.90
C PRO A 839 10.51 -24.35 -15.52
N GLY A 840 11.56 -24.42 -14.72
CA GLY A 840 12.93 -23.99 -15.01
C GLY A 840 13.20 -22.49 -14.86
N GLU A 841 12.19 -21.64 -14.66
CA GLU A 841 12.38 -20.19 -14.53
C GLU A 841 13.09 -19.87 -13.21
N VAL A 842 14.07 -18.97 -13.29
CA VAL A 842 14.82 -18.43 -12.17
C VAL A 842 14.30 -17.04 -11.84
N THR A 843 13.94 -16.83 -10.58
CA THR A 843 13.43 -15.55 -10.08
C THR A 843 14.19 -15.11 -8.83
N GLN A 844 14.28 -13.79 -8.66
CA GLN A 844 14.92 -13.16 -7.52
C GLN A 844 13.86 -12.46 -6.68
N ASP A 845 13.93 -12.62 -5.36
CA ASP A 845 13.08 -11.92 -4.40
C ASP A 845 13.92 -11.21 -3.33
N THR A 846 13.49 -10.02 -2.92
CA THR A 846 14.20 -9.19 -1.94
C THR A 846 13.34 -9.01 -0.71
N HIS A 847 13.89 -9.40 0.44
CA HIS A 847 13.23 -9.36 1.73
C HIS A 847 13.95 -8.40 2.67
N THR A 848 13.21 -7.54 3.35
CA THR A 848 13.77 -6.60 4.32
C THR A 848 13.16 -6.86 5.68
N LEU A 849 13.98 -7.36 6.60
CA LEU A 849 13.60 -7.59 7.99
C LEU A 849 14.02 -6.36 8.81
N SER A 850 13.06 -5.74 9.49
CA SER A 850 13.32 -4.66 10.44
C SER A 850 13.03 -5.15 11.85
N GLY A 851 13.97 -4.91 12.77
CA GLY A 851 13.71 -5.09 14.19
C GLY A 851 12.71 -4.06 14.70
N ASN A 852 11.95 -4.40 15.75
CA ASN A 852 11.27 -3.37 16.53
C ASN A 852 12.32 -2.64 17.39
N ALA A 853 12.64 -1.41 17.01
CA ALA A 853 13.65 -0.52 17.62
C ALA A 853 13.59 -0.45 19.15
N ASP A 854 12.37 -0.48 19.71
CA ASP A 854 12.16 -0.35 21.16
C ASP A 854 12.43 -1.66 21.92
N SER A 855 12.62 -2.79 21.23
CA SER A 855 12.65 -4.12 21.88
C SER A 855 13.75 -5.09 21.42
N LEU A 856 14.46 -4.89 20.31
CA LEU A 856 15.45 -5.86 19.83
C LEU A 856 16.76 -5.82 20.65
N PRO A 857 17.07 -6.83 21.49
CA PRO A 857 18.27 -6.81 22.32
C PRO A 857 19.54 -6.96 21.49
N SER A 858 20.67 -6.44 21.97
CA SER A 858 21.98 -6.81 21.40
C SER A 858 22.25 -8.30 21.62
N GLY A 859 22.86 -8.95 20.63
CA GLY A 859 23.08 -10.39 20.61
C GLY A 859 23.58 -10.89 19.26
N LEU A 860 23.87 -12.18 19.20
CA LEU A 860 24.03 -12.91 17.94
C LEU A 860 22.70 -13.57 17.59
N TYR A 861 22.25 -13.33 16.38
CA TYR A 861 20.98 -13.82 15.87
C TYR A 861 21.22 -14.68 14.64
N THR A 862 20.38 -15.67 14.44
CA THR A 862 20.37 -16.55 13.27
C THR A 862 19.16 -16.20 12.41
N LEU A 863 19.39 -16.10 11.10
CA LEU A 863 18.32 -15.95 10.11
C LEU A 863 17.85 -17.34 9.69
N GLU A 864 16.57 -17.61 9.89
CA GLU A 864 15.92 -18.85 9.44
C GLU A 864 14.94 -18.52 8.32
N LEU A 865 14.95 -19.29 7.24
CA LEU A 865 14.02 -19.15 6.12
C LEU A 865 13.14 -20.40 6.00
N ASN A 866 11.85 -20.21 5.74
CA ASN A 866 10.95 -21.30 5.39
C ASN A 866 9.85 -20.85 4.41
N LEU A 867 9.22 -21.82 3.74
CA LEU A 867 8.02 -21.61 2.93
C LEU A 867 6.81 -22.26 3.60
N TYR A 868 5.68 -21.57 3.57
CA TYR A 868 4.41 -22.15 3.99
C TYR A 868 3.26 -21.83 3.04
N ASP A 869 2.29 -22.72 3.00
CA ASP A 869 0.96 -22.48 2.44
C ASP A 869 0.03 -21.95 3.55
N LYS A 870 -0.83 -20.99 3.17
CA LYS A 870 -1.87 -20.39 4.01
C LYS A 870 -3.26 -20.73 3.50
N SER A 871 -3.51 -21.98 3.11
CA SER A 871 -4.81 -22.41 2.62
C SER A 871 -5.85 -22.42 3.76
N ARG A 872 -6.97 -21.72 3.57
CA ARG A 872 -8.14 -21.67 4.48
C ARG A 872 -7.87 -21.22 5.94
N GLY A 873 -6.71 -20.62 6.22
CA GLY A 873 -6.36 -20.07 7.53
C GLY A 873 -5.37 -20.91 8.34
N ASP A 874 -4.99 -22.09 7.85
CA ASP A 874 -3.98 -22.96 8.47
C ASP A 874 -2.58 -22.63 7.91
N PHE A 875 -1.58 -22.58 8.77
CA PHE A 875 -0.17 -22.37 8.40
C PHE A 875 0.52 -23.73 8.27
N ARG A 876 0.81 -24.15 7.04
CA ARG A 876 1.49 -25.43 6.79
C ARG A 876 2.83 -25.20 6.09
N PHE A 877 3.93 -25.42 6.82
CA PHE A 877 5.26 -25.41 6.23
C PHE A 877 5.40 -26.52 5.19
N LEU A 878 6.06 -26.18 4.08
CA LEU A 878 6.33 -27.12 3.00
C LEU A 878 7.41 -28.13 3.42
N PRO A 879 7.30 -29.41 3.01
CA PRO A 879 8.37 -30.37 3.20
C PRO A 879 9.61 -29.95 2.39
N MET A 880 10.79 -30.16 2.97
CA MET A 880 12.07 -29.77 2.37
C MET A 880 12.93 -31.00 2.12
N VAL A 881 13.54 -31.12 0.94
CA VAL A 881 14.51 -32.17 0.60
C VAL A 881 15.79 -31.57 0.00
N SER A 882 16.91 -32.24 0.19
CA SER A 882 18.17 -31.87 -0.47
C SER A 882 18.11 -32.26 -1.95
N ALA A 883 18.41 -31.33 -2.85
CA ALA A 883 18.50 -31.54 -4.28
C ALA A 883 19.63 -32.53 -4.63
N ALA A 884 20.71 -32.53 -3.83
CA ALA A 884 21.85 -33.40 -4.03
C ALA A 884 21.58 -34.85 -3.60
N THR A 885 20.84 -35.06 -2.49
CA THR A 885 20.73 -36.38 -1.84
C THR A 885 19.31 -36.95 -1.80
N GLY A 886 18.28 -36.12 -1.99
CA GLY A 886 16.87 -36.47 -1.84
C GLY A 886 16.43 -36.68 -0.38
N GLN A 887 17.30 -36.44 0.61
CA GLN A 887 16.97 -36.61 2.03
C GLN A 887 16.11 -35.46 2.55
N LEU A 888 15.16 -35.77 3.43
CA LEU A 888 14.31 -34.79 4.10
C LEU A 888 15.12 -33.96 5.11
N PHE A 889 14.90 -32.66 5.12
CA PHE A 889 15.41 -31.78 6.18
C PHE A 889 14.49 -31.82 7.40
N GLU A 890 15.07 -32.04 8.59
CA GLU A 890 14.33 -31.99 9.87
C GLU A 890 14.15 -30.56 10.41
N ARG A 891 14.92 -29.59 9.89
CA ARG A 891 14.89 -28.19 10.29
C ARG A 891 14.98 -27.27 9.08
N PRO A 892 14.42 -26.05 9.14
CA PRO A 892 14.54 -25.09 8.05
C PRO A 892 15.99 -24.64 7.81
N PRO A 893 16.32 -24.18 6.59
CA PRO A 893 17.65 -23.66 6.29
C PRO A 893 17.97 -22.41 7.11
N LEU A 894 19.18 -22.40 7.67
CA LEU A 894 19.74 -21.26 8.39
C LEU A 894 20.59 -20.45 7.42
N LEU A 895 20.20 -19.21 7.14
CA LEU A 895 20.87 -18.32 6.19
C LEU A 895 22.15 -17.67 6.75
N GLY A 896 22.48 -17.95 8.01
CA GLY A 896 23.67 -17.43 8.67
C GLY A 896 23.33 -16.61 9.91
N GLN A 897 24.38 -16.05 10.51
CA GLN A 897 24.29 -15.33 11.77
C GLN A 897 24.67 -13.87 11.61
N ILE A 898 23.92 -12.99 12.29
CA ILE A 898 24.12 -11.55 12.30
C ILE A 898 24.25 -11.05 13.73
N ARG A 899 25.19 -10.13 13.95
CA ARG A 899 25.40 -9.53 15.26
C ARG A 899 24.66 -8.21 15.38
N ILE A 900 23.74 -8.12 16.34
CA ILE A 900 23.10 -6.87 16.74
C ILE A 900 23.92 -6.22 17.85
N MET A 901 24.42 -5.03 17.56
CA MET A 901 25.34 -4.26 18.38
C MET A 901 24.60 -3.42 19.40
N ASP A 902 25.19 -3.26 20.59
CA ASP A 902 24.69 -2.30 21.58
C ASP A 902 25.08 -0.86 21.21
N PRO A 903 24.13 0.09 21.10
CA PRO A 903 24.45 1.50 20.86
C PRO A 903 25.40 2.12 21.91
N ALA A 904 25.44 1.58 23.12
CA ALA A 904 26.31 2.06 24.20
C ALA A 904 27.76 1.58 24.08
N ARG A 905 28.10 0.65 23.16
CA ARG A 905 29.45 0.06 23.04
C ARG A 905 30.57 1.07 22.74
N THR A 906 30.22 2.21 22.14
CA THR A 906 31.16 3.28 21.78
C THR A 906 31.40 4.24 22.93
N ARG A 907 30.54 4.21 23.96
CA ARG A 907 30.68 5.05 25.14
C ARG A 907 31.74 4.44 26.07
N PRO A 908 32.63 5.24 26.66
CA PRO A 908 33.48 4.75 27.72
C PRO A 908 32.63 4.39 28.95
N PRO A 909 32.99 3.34 29.72
CA PRO A 909 32.33 3.01 30.97
C PRO A 909 32.44 4.17 31.97
N LEU A 910 31.40 4.38 32.79
CA LEU A 910 31.36 5.36 33.87
C LEU A 910 32.47 5.12 34.89
N TYR A 911 32.75 3.85 35.17
CA TYR A 911 33.83 3.41 36.05
C TYR A 911 34.80 2.51 35.28
N PRO A 912 35.85 3.10 34.69
CA PRO A 912 36.86 2.35 33.93
C PRO A 912 37.61 1.34 34.81
N LEU A 913 37.85 0.17 34.25
CA LEU A 913 38.71 -0.89 34.77
C LEU A 913 39.64 -1.35 33.64
N SER A 914 40.70 -2.06 34.01
CA SER A 914 41.57 -2.72 33.04
C SER A 914 42.03 -4.03 33.65
N VAL A 915 41.20 -5.06 33.48
CA VAL A 915 41.48 -6.40 33.98
C VAL A 915 41.38 -7.39 32.83
N THR A 916 42.42 -8.19 32.63
CA THR A 916 42.48 -9.23 31.60
C THR A 916 42.10 -10.57 32.23
N LEU A 917 41.19 -11.30 31.58
CA LEU A 917 40.72 -12.62 31.98
C LEU A 917 41.15 -13.66 30.93
N GLY A 918 41.86 -14.70 31.38
CA GLY A 918 42.27 -15.82 30.54
C GLY A 918 43.15 -15.44 29.34
N GLU A 919 43.79 -14.27 29.35
CA GLU A 919 44.55 -13.67 28.23
C GLU A 919 43.75 -13.44 26.93
N GLU A 920 42.43 -13.61 26.97
CA GLU A 920 41.55 -13.57 25.79
C GLU A 920 40.54 -12.42 25.86
N ILE A 921 40.07 -12.04 27.06
CA ILE A 921 39.02 -11.05 27.26
C ILE A 921 39.49 -10.00 28.28
N GLN A 922 39.16 -8.73 28.06
CA GLN A 922 39.42 -7.64 28.99
C GLN A 922 38.10 -7.02 29.49
N LEU A 923 38.00 -6.77 30.79
CA LEU A 923 36.97 -5.91 31.36
C LEU A 923 37.45 -4.45 31.33
N LEU A 924 36.79 -3.63 30.51
CA LEU A 924 37.07 -2.20 30.35
C LEU A 924 36.47 -1.33 31.46
N GLY A 925 35.46 -1.84 32.18
CA GLY A 925 34.78 -1.09 33.23
C GLY A 925 33.32 -1.50 33.39
N TYR A 926 32.59 -0.71 34.18
CA TYR A 926 31.16 -0.93 34.42
C TYR A 926 30.39 0.39 34.57
N ASP A 927 29.09 0.31 34.33
CA ASP A 927 28.13 1.39 34.57
C ASP A 927 27.22 1.01 35.73
N LEU A 928 27.16 1.89 36.73
CA LEU A 928 26.32 1.70 37.91
C LEU A 928 25.68 3.04 38.30
N ALA A 929 24.37 3.18 38.05
CA ALA A 929 23.67 4.46 38.18
C ALA A 929 23.17 4.77 39.61
N ASP A 930 22.60 3.77 40.32
CA ASP A 930 22.23 3.88 41.73
C ASP A 930 22.98 2.84 42.54
N THR A 931 23.58 3.27 43.64
CA THR A 931 24.30 2.40 44.59
C THR A 931 23.41 1.95 45.75
N ARG A 932 22.16 2.41 45.80
CA ARG A 932 21.16 2.00 46.79
C ARG A 932 20.43 0.76 46.28
N ILE A 933 20.41 -0.27 47.12
CA ILE A 933 19.70 -1.51 46.84
C ILE A 933 18.63 -1.66 47.91
N THR A 934 17.45 -2.15 47.53
CA THR A 934 16.40 -2.55 48.48
C THR A 934 15.91 -3.94 48.10
N PRO A 935 15.29 -4.71 49.03
CA PRO A 935 14.69 -6.00 48.70
C PRO A 935 13.59 -5.91 47.62
N GLU A 936 13.02 -4.72 47.42
CA GLU A 936 11.92 -4.45 46.49
C GLU A 936 12.40 -3.95 45.12
N THR A 937 13.67 -3.56 44.98
CA THR A 937 14.24 -2.98 43.75
C THR A 937 15.60 -3.62 43.42
N PRO A 938 15.75 -4.31 42.28
CA PRO A 938 17.01 -4.95 41.90
C PRO A 938 18.13 -3.92 41.66
N LEU A 939 19.38 -4.35 41.84
CA LEU A 939 20.55 -3.61 41.40
C LEU A 939 20.78 -3.85 39.90
N SER A 940 20.50 -2.85 39.07
CA SER A 940 20.79 -2.88 37.64
C SER A 940 22.16 -2.25 37.36
N PHE A 941 23.01 -2.94 36.59
CA PHE A 941 24.33 -2.46 36.16
C PHE A 941 24.72 -3.04 34.80
N ALA A 942 25.72 -2.43 34.14
CA ALA A 942 26.27 -2.93 32.88
C ALA A 942 27.79 -3.13 32.99
N LEU A 943 28.30 -4.19 32.38
CA LEU A 943 29.72 -4.51 32.25
C LEU A 943 30.16 -4.25 30.82
N HIS A 944 31.34 -3.65 30.66
CA HIS A 944 31.94 -3.34 29.36
C HIS A 944 33.12 -4.26 29.12
N TRP A 945 32.97 -5.21 28.21
CA TRP A 945 34.00 -6.20 27.85
C TRP A 945 34.64 -5.86 26.51
N GLN A 946 35.87 -6.34 26.31
CA GLN A 946 36.55 -6.33 25.03
C GLN A 946 37.29 -7.65 24.77
N ALA A 947 37.08 -8.27 23.61
CA ALA A 947 37.91 -9.40 23.19
C ALA A 947 39.28 -8.90 22.72
N ILE A 948 40.35 -9.36 23.36
CA ILE A 948 41.74 -9.04 22.95
C ILE A 948 42.35 -10.14 22.08
N LYS A 949 41.82 -11.36 22.18
CA LYS A 949 42.02 -12.49 21.25
C LYS A 949 40.64 -13.13 21.00
N GLN A 950 40.53 -13.99 19.97
CA GLN A 950 39.31 -14.77 19.76
C GLN A 950 39.14 -15.79 20.91
N PRO A 951 38.08 -15.69 21.73
CA PRO A 951 37.90 -16.61 22.85
C PRO A 951 37.66 -18.04 22.38
N LYS A 952 38.24 -19.02 23.08
CA LYS A 952 38.19 -20.44 22.66
C LYS A 952 37.01 -21.23 23.21
N SER A 953 36.41 -20.75 24.31
CA SER A 953 35.27 -21.41 24.96
C SER A 953 34.15 -20.41 25.23
N ASN A 954 32.94 -20.94 25.46
CA ASN A 954 31.76 -20.18 25.87
C ASN A 954 31.77 -19.95 27.38
N TYR A 955 32.39 -18.85 27.79
CA TYR A 955 32.55 -18.48 29.18
C TYR A 955 31.23 -17.95 29.78
N THR A 956 31.00 -18.30 31.03
CA THR A 956 29.88 -17.82 31.84
C THR A 956 30.36 -16.72 32.77
N VAL A 957 29.67 -15.58 32.78
CA VAL A 957 29.95 -14.48 33.71
C VAL A 957 29.23 -14.78 35.01
N PHE A 958 29.94 -14.70 36.13
CA PHE A 958 29.32 -14.69 37.46
C PHE A 958 29.33 -13.28 38.02
N THR A 959 28.22 -12.88 38.65
CA THR A 959 28.10 -11.62 39.37
C THR A 959 27.53 -11.88 40.75
N GLN A 960 28.15 -11.33 41.80
CA GLN A 960 27.80 -11.63 43.19
C GLN A 960 27.76 -10.36 44.05
N LEU A 961 26.72 -10.22 44.88
CA LEU A 961 26.66 -9.24 45.96
C LEU A 961 27.02 -9.89 47.29
N ILE A 962 28.18 -9.51 47.82
CA ILE A 962 28.67 -10.00 49.11
C ILE A 962 28.31 -8.99 50.20
N GLY A 963 27.60 -9.47 51.23
CA GLY A 963 27.17 -8.68 52.37
C GLY A 963 28.29 -8.37 53.37
N PRO A 964 27.99 -7.55 54.39
CA PRO A 964 28.94 -7.21 55.46
C PRO A 964 29.34 -8.43 56.32
N ASP A 965 28.54 -9.48 56.30
CA ASP A 965 28.79 -10.79 56.94
C ASP A 965 29.67 -11.73 56.10
N GLY A 966 30.08 -11.30 54.89
CA GLY A 966 30.88 -12.10 53.97
C GLY A 966 30.09 -13.11 53.15
N GLN A 967 28.75 -13.17 53.29
CA GLN A 967 27.90 -14.12 52.54
C GLN A 967 27.40 -13.54 51.21
N VAL A 968 27.09 -14.42 50.24
CA VAL A 968 26.52 -14.05 48.94
C VAL A 968 25.00 -13.92 49.06
N TRP A 969 24.53 -12.67 49.04
CA TRP A 969 23.12 -12.30 49.18
C TRP A 969 22.38 -12.09 47.86
N ALA A 970 23.10 -11.93 46.75
CA ALA A 970 22.55 -12.01 45.40
C ALA A 970 23.60 -12.59 44.46
N GLN A 971 23.19 -13.37 43.47
CA GLN A 971 24.08 -13.90 42.45
C GLN A 971 23.31 -14.08 41.15
N GLN A 972 23.99 -13.86 40.03
CA GLN A 972 23.51 -14.18 38.70
C GLN A 972 24.67 -14.69 37.85
N ASP A 973 24.46 -15.85 37.22
CA ASP A 973 25.41 -16.53 36.35
C ASP A 973 24.75 -16.76 34.99
N ASN A 974 25.32 -16.20 33.94
CA ASN A 974 24.87 -16.44 32.57
C ASN A 974 26.00 -16.15 31.58
N GLN A 975 25.92 -16.76 30.40
CA GLN A 975 26.72 -16.30 29.28
C GLN A 975 26.37 -14.85 28.93
N PRO A 976 27.29 -14.07 28.33
CA PRO A 976 27.07 -12.65 28.06
C PRO A 976 25.78 -12.38 27.28
N GLN A 977 25.17 -11.23 27.58
CA GLN A 977 23.91 -10.77 27.02
C GLN A 977 22.78 -11.78 27.23
N SER A 978 22.69 -12.35 28.43
CA SER A 978 21.71 -13.38 28.80
C SER A 978 21.76 -14.64 27.92
N GLY A 979 22.94 -15.00 27.42
CA GLY A 979 23.15 -16.14 26.53
C GLY A 979 22.97 -15.86 25.05
N ARG A 980 22.61 -14.63 24.67
CA ARG A 980 22.45 -14.23 23.27
C ARG A 980 23.77 -14.02 22.53
N TYR A 981 24.87 -13.71 23.23
CA TYR A 981 26.17 -13.49 22.56
C TYR A 981 27.31 -14.30 23.19
N PRO A 982 27.46 -15.59 22.80
CA PRO A 982 28.52 -16.46 23.31
C PRO A 982 29.92 -15.89 23.06
N THR A 983 30.85 -16.08 24.00
CA THR A 983 32.20 -15.50 23.90
C THR A 983 33.01 -16.04 22.72
N THR A 984 32.76 -17.27 22.24
CA THR A 984 33.45 -17.79 21.04
C THR A 984 33.11 -17.03 19.77
N ALA A 985 31.96 -16.35 19.74
CA ALA A 985 31.53 -15.53 18.62
C ALA A 985 32.15 -14.12 18.64
N TRP A 986 32.91 -13.75 19.68
CA TRP A 986 33.51 -12.43 19.79
C TRP A 986 34.72 -12.32 18.86
N ALA A 987 34.65 -11.41 17.90
CA ALA A 987 35.77 -11.05 17.05
C ALA A 987 36.82 -10.25 17.82
N ILE A 988 38.07 -10.25 17.34
CA ILE A 988 39.16 -9.49 17.96
C ILE A 988 38.78 -7.99 18.00
N GLN A 989 39.02 -7.33 19.13
CA GLN A 989 38.60 -5.95 19.44
C GLN A 989 37.10 -5.72 19.66
N ASP A 990 36.27 -6.76 19.61
CA ASP A 990 34.83 -6.62 19.87
C ASP A 990 34.56 -6.05 21.26
N ARG A 991 33.78 -4.97 21.30
CA ARG A 991 33.25 -4.40 22.55
C ARG A 991 31.84 -4.90 22.81
N VAL A 992 31.62 -5.42 24.01
CA VAL A 992 30.33 -5.99 24.43
C VAL A 992 29.86 -5.31 25.70
N VAL A 993 28.64 -4.75 25.63
CA VAL A 993 27.93 -4.22 26.79
C VAL A 993 26.98 -5.31 27.29
N ASP A 994 27.10 -5.66 28.56
CA ASP A 994 26.43 -6.79 29.16
C ASP A 994 25.70 -6.37 30.45
N ARG A 995 24.36 -6.51 30.49
CA ARG A 995 23.50 -5.93 31.54
C ARG A 995 23.00 -7.00 32.50
N TYR A 996 23.01 -6.67 33.78
CA TYR A 996 22.66 -7.55 34.90
C TYR A 996 21.66 -6.90 35.84
N GLU A 997 20.83 -7.73 36.48
CA GLU A 997 19.87 -7.32 37.51
C GLU A 997 19.95 -8.25 38.72
N LEU A 998 20.56 -7.77 39.81
CA LEU A 998 20.73 -8.56 41.02
C LEU A 998 19.69 -8.20 42.07
N SER A 999 18.84 -9.18 42.43
CA SER A 999 17.88 -9.06 43.53
C SER A 999 18.44 -9.65 44.82
N LEU A 1000 18.34 -8.92 45.94
CA LEU A 1000 18.75 -9.42 47.24
C LEU A 1000 17.82 -10.54 47.71
N LYS A 1001 18.40 -11.61 48.26
CA LYS A 1001 17.67 -12.64 49.00
C LYS A 1001 16.97 -12.04 50.23
N GLU A 1002 15.86 -12.65 50.61
CA GLU A 1002 15.13 -12.27 51.83
C GLU A 1002 16.02 -12.42 53.07
N GLY A 1003 15.95 -11.45 54.00
CA GLY A 1003 16.79 -11.43 55.20
C GLY A 1003 18.18 -10.77 55.04
N ALA A 1004 18.47 -10.19 53.86
CA ALA A 1004 19.72 -9.46 53.60
C ALA A 1004 20.00 -8.35 54.64
N PRO A 1005 21.14 -8.36 55.36
CA PRO A 1005 21.44 -7.40 56.42
C PRO A 1005 21.70 -5.98 55.88
N SER A 1006 21.16 -4.95 56.54
CA SER A 1006 21.47 -3.56 56.20
C SER A 1006 22.97 -3.29 56.32
N GLY A 1007 23.59 -2.74 55.27
CA GLY A 1007 25.03 -2.50 55.27
C GLY A 1007 25.58 -2.22 53.88
N THR A 1008 26.91 -2.34 53.79
CA THR A 1008 27.66 -2.15 52.56
C THR A 1008 27.89 -3.50 51.88
N TYR A 1009 27.45 -3.60 50.63
CA TYR A 1009 27.63 -4.75 49.77
C TYR A 1009 28.75 -4.49 48.75
N ARG A 1010 29.52 -5.55 48.46
CA ARG A 1010 30.57 -5.57 47.44
C ARG A 1010 30.08 -6.33 46.21
N LEU A 1011 30.25 -5.74 45.03
CA LEU A 1011 29.95 -6.39 43.75
C LEU A 1011 31.21 -7.09 43.23
N LEU A 1012 31.18 -8.42 43.17
CA LEU A 1012 32.20 -9.24 42.52
C LEU A 1012 31.74 -9.68 41.13
N VAL A 1013 32.67 -9.71 40.18
CA VAL A 1013 32.46 -10.10 38.79
C VAL A 1013 33.61 -10.98 38.32
N GLY A 1014 33.34 -12.00 37.51
CA GLY A 1014 34.38 -12.74 36.80
C GLY A 1014 33.79 -13.67 35.75
N MET A 1015 34.65 -14.47 35.11
CA MET A 1015 34.26 -15.45 34.09
C MET A 1015 34.79 -16.84 34.45
N TYR A 1016 34.05 -17.88 34.08
CA TYR A 1016 34.46 -19.28 34.20
C TYR A 1016 34.02 -20.09 32.99
N ASP A 1017 34.70 -21.20 32.73
CA ASP A 1017 34.24 -22.20 31.77
C ASP A 1017 33.19 -23.10 32.45
N LEU A 1018 31.97 -23.11 31.91
CA LEU A 1018 30.85 -23.88 32.49
C LEU A 1018 31.11 -25.39 32.44
N THR A 1019 31.86 -25.88 31.46
CA THR A 1019 32.14 -27.31 31.25
C THR A 1019 33.09 -27.82 32.32
N THR A 1020 34.10 -27.02 32.68
CA THR A 1020 35.14 -27.42 33.65
C THR A 1020 34.91 -26.86 35.05
N GLY A 1021 34.05 -25.84 35.19
CA GLY A 1021 33.86 -25.08 36.42
C GLY A 1021 35.04 -24.18 36.79
N GLN A 1022 36.09 -24.11 35.97
CA GLN A 1022 37.30 -23.35 36.28
C GLN A 1022 37.12 -21.86 35.96
N ARG A 1023 37.44 -21.00 36.93
CA ARG A 1023 37.48 -19.54 36.74
C ARG A 1023 38.69 -19.15 35.88
N LEU A 1024 38.49 -18.16 35.02
CA LEU A 1024 39.56 -17.60 34.20
C LEU A 1024 40.51 -16.77 35.06
N THR A 1025 41.82 -16.95 34.86
CA THR A 1025 42.84 -16.13 35.53
C THR A 1025 42.59 -14.65 35.28
N ALA A 1026 42.37 -13.87 36.34
CA ALA A 1026 42.10 -12.43 36.26
C ALA A 1026 43.33 -11.63 36.68
N VAL A 1027 43.83 -10.76 35.80
CA VAL A 1027 45.08 -10.00 35.98
C VAL A 1027 44.82 -8.51 35.86
N ASP A 1028 45.29 -7.71 36.83
CA ASP A 1028 45.17 -6.26 36.81
C ASP A 1028 46.12 -5.59 35.79
N GLN A 1029 46.01 -4.27 35.64
CA GLN A 1029 46.85 -3.47 34.75
C GLN A 1029 48.37 -3.53 35.04
N ASN A 1030 48.76 -3.99 36.23
CA ASN A 1030 50.15 -4.12 36.66
C ASN A 1030 50.67 -5.56 36.48
N GLY A 1031 49.86 -6.48 35.96
CA GLY A 1031 50.23 -7.88 35.80
C GLY A 1031 50.00 -8.73 37.06
N ASN A 1032 49.37 -8.19 38.12
CA ASN A 1032 49.11 -8.95 39.34
C ASN A 1032 47.81 -9.76 39.21
N ARG A 1033 47.87 -11.03 39.63
CA ARG A 1033 46.71 -11.91 39.69
C ARG A 1033 45.76 -11.51 40.82
N LEU A 1034 44.46 -11.46 40.53
CA LEU A 1034 43.43 -11.06 41.49
C LEU A 1034 43.00 -12.24 42.38
N PRO A 1035 42.70 -12.00 43.68
CA PRO A 1035 42.17 -13.03 44.57
C PRO A 1035 40.86 -13.65 44.05
N ASP A 1036 40.71 -14.96 44.22
CA ASP A 1036 39.55 -15.75 43.78
C ASP A 1036 39.21 -15.64 42.29
N GLU A 1037 40.14 -15.11 41.48
CA GLU A 1037 39.90 -14.72 40.08
C GLU A 1037 38.68 -13.81 39.90
N ALA A 1038 38.39 -13.00 40.91
CA ALA A 1038 37.21 -12.15 40.96
C ALA A 1038 37.58 -10.66 40.99
N ILE A 1039 36.84 -9.88 40.22
CA ILE A 1039 37.02 -8.45 40.04
C ILE A 1039 36.07 -7.73 40.99
N LEU A 1040 36.62 -6.90 41.88
CA LEU A 1040 35.83 -6.04 42.75
C LEU A 1040 35.37 -4.80 41.99
N ALA A 1041 34.18 -4.86 41.38
CA ALA A 1041 33.62 -3.77 40.60
C ALA A 1041 33.28 -2.57 41.50
N SER A 1042 32.54 -2.75 42.60
CA SER A 1042 32.19 -1.66 43.53
C SER A 1042 32.54 -1.98 44.99
N ARG A 1043 33.12 -1.00 45.70
CA ARG A 1043 33.44 -1.10 47.14
C ARG A 1043 32.27 -0.76 48.05
N SER A 1044 31.17 -0.17 47.56
CA SER A 1044 30.03 0.14 48.42
C SER A 1044 28.69 0.35 47.72
N CYS A 1045 27.87 -0.70 47.63
CA CYS A 1045 26.42 -0.57 47.44
C CYS A 1045 25.74 -0.58 48.82
N ARG A 1046 24.81 0.34 49.12
CA ARG A 1046 24.24 0.49 50.47
C ARG A 1046 22.78 0.04 50.53
N LEU A 1047 22.48 -0.89 51.44
CA LEU A 1047 21.13 -1.16 51.91
C LEU A 1047 20.84 -0.27 53.14
N PRO A 1048 19.94 0.73 53.06
CA PRO A 1048 19.66 1.64 54.17
C PRO A 1048 19.20 0.91 55.44
N LYS A 1049 19.57 1.42 56.62
CA LYS A 1049 19.00 0.94 57.88
C LYS A 1049 17.51 1.24 57.91
N ASP A 1050 16.70 0.22 58.20
CA ASP A 1050 15.26 0.34 58.33
C ASP A 1050 14.89 1.35 59.43
N ARG A 1051 14.46 2.55 59.03
CA ARG A 1051 13.95 3.60 59.92
C ARG A 1051 12.42 3.55 59.95
N ARG A 1052 11.82 2.39 60.22
CA ARG A 1052 10.41 2.26 60.60
C ARG A 1052 10.19 1.36 61.80
N ARG A 1053 10.58 1.86 62.98
CA ARG A 1053 10.04 1.41 64.28
C ARG A 1053 10.37 2.40 65.40
N LYS A 1054 9.85 3.65 65.34
CA LYS A 1054 9.81 4.55 66.53
C LYS A 1054 8.96 5.83 66.46
N THR A 1055 8.01 5.96 65.52
CA THR A 1055 7.13 7.14 65.42
C THR A 1055 5.65 6.79 65.33
N ALA A 1056 5.18 5.86 66.18
CA ALA A 1056 3.75 5.54 66.31
C ALA A 1056 3.12 6.02 67.64
N ASP A 1057 3.86 6.60 68.59
CA ASP A 1057 3.34 6.77 69.96
C ASP A 1057 3.35 8.20 70.54
N ARG A 1058 3.51 9.23 69.69
CA ARG A 1058 3.39 10.63 70.16
C ARG A 1058 2.70 11.52 69.12
N ARG A 1059 1.39 11.32 68.95
CA ARG A 1059 0.46 12.34 68.40
C ARG A 1059 -1.00 12.00 68.76
N LYS A 1060 -1.26 11.85 70.06
CA LYS A 1060 -2.51 12.35 70.66
C LYS A 1060 -2.16 13.69 71.32
N THR A 1061 -3.09 14.64 71.28
CA THR A 1061 -2.98 16.06 71.71
C THR A 1061 -2.37 16.96 70.64
N ALA A 1062 -3.16 17.54 69.73
CA ALA A 1062 -4.00 18.73 69.88
C ALA A 1062 -3.19 20.02 70.11
N LEU A 1063 -3.03 20.84 69.07
CA LEU A 1063 -3.46 22.25 69.01
C LEU A 1063 -2.95 22.91 67.71
N SER A 1064 -3.86 23.61 67.02
CA SER A 1064 -3.66 24.78 66.14
C SER A 1064 -2.50 24.75 65.12
N ALA A 1065 -2.65 24.97 63.82
CA ALA A 1065 -3.59 25.85 63.16
C ALA A 1065 -3.43 25.69 61.63
N VAL A 1066 -4.45 26.13 60.90
CA VAL A 1066 -4.36 26.67 59.52
C VAL A 1066 -4.09 25.68 58.38
N ASN A 1067 -5.18 25.30 57.72
CA ASN A 1067 -5.41 25.57 56.29
C ASN A 1067 -4.19 25.59 55.35
N ARG A 1068 -4.02 24.55 54.51
CA ARG A 1068 -4.29 24.61 53.05
C ARG A 1068 -3.68 23.42 52.29
N ARG A 1069 -4.57 22.82 51.50
CA ARG A 1069 -4.39 22.35 50.11
C ARG A 1069 -3.69 21.01 49.82
N ARG A 1070 -4.49 20.24 49.07
CA ARG A 1070 -4.19 19.40 47.89
C ARG A 1070 -3.76 17.95 48.15
N SER A 1071 -4.78 17.10 48.04
CA SER A 1071 -4.91 15.99 47.08
C SER A 1071 -3.63 15.50 46.38
N ALA A 1072 -3.32 14.21 46.56
CA ALA A 1072 -3.03 13.27 45.47
C ALA A 1072 -2.72 11.84 45.99
N VAL A 1073 -3.48 10.89 45.43
CA VAL A 1073 -3.08 9.54 44.97
C VAL A 1073 -2.88 8.39 45.99
N LYS A 1074 -3.75 7.38 45.79
CA LYS A 1074 -3.60 5.91 45.91
C LYS A 1074 -2.35 5.34 46.60
N LEU A 1075 -2.60 4.40 47.51
CA LEU A 1075 -2.07 3.03 47.58
C LEU A 1075 -3.19 2.21 48.25
N ALA A 1076 -3.45 0.93 48.01
CA ALA A 1076 -2.96 -0.09 47.10
C ALA A 1076 -3.98 -1.23 47.13
N ARG A 1077 -3.90 -2.11 46.13
CA ARG A 1077 -4.23 -3.56 46.19
C ARG A 1077 -3.85 -4.16 47.55
N LYS A 1078 -4.41 -5.25 48.08
CA LYS A 1078 -5.39 -6.29 47.72
C LYS A 1078 -5.57 -7.05 49.04
N SER A 1079 -6.72 -7.65 49.32
CA SER A 1079 -6.78 -8.84 50.17
C SER A 1079 -7.85 -9.76 49.61
N CYS A 1080 -7.41 -10.95 49.20
CA CYS A 1080 -8.28 -12.10 48.99
C CYS A 1080 -8.35 -12.85 50.32
N GLN A 1081 -9.58 -13.12 50.78
CA GLN A 1081 -10.00 -14.43 51.27
C GLN A 1081 -11.51 -14.39 51.58
N ASN A 1082 -12.33 -15.05 50.74
CA ASN A 1082 -13.07 -16.25 51.16
C ASN A 1082 -14.03 -16.77 50.07
N ALA A 1083 -13.86 -18.06 49.77
CA ALA A 1083 -14.86 -19.11 49.56
C ALA A 1083 -15.75 -19.21 48.29
N GLY A 1084 -15.77 -20.44 47.72
CA GLY A 1084 -16.78 -21.02 46.80
C GLY A 1084 -16.22 -21.31 45.39
N VAL A 1085 -15.65 -22.48 45.06
CA VAL A 1085 -16.20 -23.84 44.80
C VAL A 1085 -17.10 -23.96 43.54
N TYR A 1086 -16.87 -25.06 42.78
CA TYR A 1086 -17.43 -25.59 41.50
C TYR A 1086 -16.64 -25.17 40.23
N VAL A 1087 -15.81 -26.01 39.58
CA VAL A 1087 -15.96 -27.34 38.92
C VAL A 1087 -16.95 -27.34 37.74
N SER A 1088 -16.44 -27.25 36.49
CA SER A 1088 -16.37 -28.32 35.46
C SER A 1088 -16.28 -27.76 34.02
N GLU A 1089 -15.30 -28.26 33.27
CA GLU A 1089 -15.31 -28.64 31.83
C GLU A 1089 -16.17 -27.84 30.82
N GLU A 1090 -15.53 -27.11 29.91
CA GLU A 1090 -15.17 -27.50 28.51
C GLU A 1090 -14.35 -26.39 27.84
#